data_AF-A0A848H0V9-F1
#
_entry.id   AF-A0A848H0V9-F1
#
_cell.length_a   1.000
_cell.length_b   1.000
_cell.length_c   1.000
_cell.angle_alpha   90.00
_cell.angle_beta   90.00
_cell.angle_gamma   90.00
#
_symmetry.space_group_name_H-M   'P 1'
#
loop_
_entity.id
_entity.type
_entity.pdbx_description
1 polymer ?
#
loop_
_entity_poly.entity_id
_entity_poly.type
_entity_poly.pdbx_seq_one_letter_code
_entity_poly.pdbx_strand_id
1 'polypeptide(L)'
;MRSALEADKKIVALTADVSSFYHELNPGFMLAPAFVVDVMGLELTPTQAKLHRLVIQGLCAWAAATPLKKGLPVGLPASAVVANVALTELDRIIEQQVAPLYYGRYVDDILLVMQNGASFRSTAELWDWVFARCGGKLGWVDQEHKQIGFQPAYLSDSLIRFANAKNKVFMLAGEPGRTLVDAIAHQIHERASEWRAMPRLPRSAIHVATDLLAATQSDGEAADNLRKADALTMRRAGFAIKLRDFEAYERDLLPDSWRAHRQAFFRAFVQHVLVLPQFFDLAVYLPRVIRLATACEDFEALRKILRALERLCAQLTAHCELGIKACPSDSVPPATELMARWQKQIFTTVRESICAALPPRLSKDGKAAWQAHMDDYLPALNVDSFLDWHLSPKGFQAQQARLFSFDLAHMPFRFLGLPREMVAQRGIPARKFVSSCAHAAELLPDSVLDGTRHLAQWIRLKGLPHGLLFATRPYNLPELFILNKAAYDAAQSEAMQAVVLAVRGFTLGDAAPVCDKHGVLQIPDGQPQRRYGIAVSSWKTQMVSWTASVMRLPDPDAQRYARLCHLLDGVIAQPQHSRYLVLPELALPAHWFIRIARKLQGRGISLITGIEYLHASKARVRNQVWAALSHDGLGFPSLMIYRQDKQRPAFHEEQELERLAGLELKPDKVWKTPPVLQHGDLRFALLVCSELTNISHRAALRGKVDALFVHEWNQDTDTFNALVESAALDMHAYIIQCNDRQYGDSRIRAPFKESWQRDLLRVKGGITDYCVVGEIDVQALRAFQSSHRSPAKPFKPVPDGFEIDFGRKVLPAGEG
;
A
#
# COMPACT_ATOMS: atom_id res chain seq x y z
N MET A 1 14.79 -16.27 -19.58
CA MET A 1 16.24 -16.48 -19.44
C MET A 1 16.56 -17.79 -18.73
N ARG A 2 16.15 -17.97 -17.46
CA ARG A 2 16.43 -19.19 -16.67
C ARG A 2 16.07 -20.49 -17.39
N SER A 3 14.82 -20.65 -17.83
CA SER A 3 14.36 -21.85 -18.56
C SER A 3 15.15 -22.14 -19.85
N ALA A 4 15.68 -21.10 -20.52
CA ALA A 4 16.49 -21.28 -21.72
C ALA A 4 17.91 -21.77 -21.37
N LEU A 5 18.50 -21.24 -20.30
CA LEU A 5 19.80 -21.68 -19.79
C LEU A 5 19.74 -23.07 -19.15
N GLU A 6 18.62 -23.44 -18.51
CA GLU A 6 18.35 -24.79 -18.01
C GLU A 6 18.25 -25.82 -19.15
N ALA A 7 17.71 -25.40 -20.30
CA ALA A 7 17.70 -26.19 -21.54
C ALA A 7 19.03 -26.13 -22.33
N ASP A 8 20.13 -25.72 -21.67
CA ASP A 8 21.49 -25.57 -22.23
C ASP A 8 21.59 -24.71 -23.49
N LYS A 9 20.65 -23.76 -23.69
CA LYS A 9 20.72 -22.80 -24.80
C LYS A 9 21.69 -21.67 -24.47
N LYS A 10 22.52 -21.29 -25.44
CA LYS A 10 23.28 -20.03 -25.41
C LYS A 10 22.32 -18.87 -25.68
N ILE A 11 22.33 -17.84 -24.83
CA ILE A 11 21.46 -16.68 -24.97
C ILE A 11 22.26 -15.39 -25.10
N VAL A 12 21.70 -14.43 -25.82
CA VAL A 12 22.16 -13.03 -25.85
C VAL A 12 21.05 -12.15 -25.31
N ALA A 13 21.38 -11.26 -24.38
CA ALA A 13 20.45 -10.27 -23.85
C ALA A 13 20.97 -8.86 -24.17
N LEU A 14 20.13 -8.04 -24.78
CA LEU A 14 20.41 -6.65 -25.13
C LEU A 14 19.51 -5.75 -24.29
N THR A 15 20.11 -4.78 -23.61
CA THR A 15 19.41 -3.65 -23.00
C THR A 15 19.72 -2.39 -23.80
N ALA A 16 18.71 -1.61 -24.17
CA ALA A 16 18.87 -0.37 -24.93
C ALA A 16 17.92 0.72 -24.43
N ASP A 17 18.31 2.00 -24.54
CA ASP A 17 17.49 3.16 -24.21
C ASP A 17 17.41 4.18 -25.36
N VAL A 18 16.22 4.75 -25.58
CA VAL A 18 16.06 5.85 -26.53
C VAL A 18 16.52 7.16 -25.89
N SER A 19 17.56 7.76 -26.44
CA SER A 19 18.12 9.01 -25.92
C SER A 19 17.25 10.22 -26.25
N SER A 20 16.94 11.00 -25.21
CA SER A 20 16.13 12.22 -25.31
C SER A 20 14.75 12.02 -25.93
N PHE A 21 14.16 10.83 -25.79
CA PHE A 21 12.97 10.41 -26.53
C PHE A 21 11.82 11.43 -26.50
N TYR A 22 11.38 11.82 -25.31
CA TYR A 22 10.32 12.83 -25.16
C TYR A 22 10.67 14.20 -25.74
N HIS A 23 11.94 14.58 -25.83
CA HIS A 23 12.36 15.90 -26.32
C HIS A 23 12.38 15.96 -27.85
N GLU A 24 12.43 14.80 -28.50
CA GLU A 24 12.65 14.65 -29.95
C GLU A 24 11.47 14.02 -30.69
N LEU A 25 10.46 13.52 -29.97
CA LEU A 25 9.25 12.94 -30.55
C LEU A 25 8.16 14.01 -30.70
N ASN A 26 7.76 14.29 -31.94
CA ASN A 26 6.64 15.18 -32.22
C ASN A 26 5.34 14.38 -32.32
N PRO A 27 4.23 14.83 -31.69
CA PRO A 27 2.98 14.07 -31.68
C PRO A 27 2.18 14.13 -33.00
N GLY A 28 2.61 14.94 -33.97
CA GLY A 28 1.88 15.21 -35.21
C GLY A 28 1.61 13.97 -36.06
N PHE A 29 2.48 12.97 -36.02
CA PHE A 29 2.31 11.70 -36.75
C PHE A 29 0.97 11.02 -36.45
N MET A 30 0.44 11.19 -35.23
CA MET A 30 -0.84 10.57 -34.85
C MET A 30 -2.05 11.16 -35.58
N LEU A 31 -1.89 12.29 -36.30
CA LEU A 31 -2.96 12.85 -37.13
C LEU A 31 -2.84 12.44 -38.61
N ALA A 32 -1.71 11.87 -39.02
CA ALA A 32 -1.48 11.48 -40.40
C ALA A 32 -2.29 10.22 -40.74
N PRO A 33 -3.06 10.20 -41.86
CA PRO A 33 -3.73 8.99 -42.33
C PRO A 33 -2.75 7.82 -42.52
N ALA A 34 -1.53 8.12 -42.98
CA ALA A 34 -0.43 7.16 -43.13
C ALA A 34 -0.06 6.42 -41.83
N PHE A 35 -0.40 6.97 -40.67
CA PHE A 35 -0.20 6.27 -39.39
C PHE A 35 -1.51 5.68 -38.87
N VAL A 36 -2.59 6.48 -38.79
CA VAL A 36 -3.85 6.06 -38.17
C VAL A 36 -4.51 4.92 -38.95
N VAL A 37 -4.54 5.02 -40.28
CA VAL A 37 -5.17 4.02 -41.14
C VAL A 37 -4.15 2.95 -41.51
N ASP A 38 -3.02 3.35 -42.10
CA ASP A 38 -2.13 2.36 -42.73
C ASP A 38 -1.30 1.55 -41.71
N VAL A 39 -0.85 2.18 -40.61
CA VAL A 39 -0.05 1.49 -39.58
C VAL A 39 -0.95 0.91 -38.48
N MET A 40 -1.90 1.70 -37.97
CA MET A 40 -2.73 1.26 -36.83
C MET A 40 -3.99 0.49 -37.26
N GLY A 41 -4.43 0.61 -38.51
CA GLY A 41 -5.65 -0.06 -38.99
C GLY A 41 -6.92 0.44 -38.31
N LEU A 42 -6.96 1.69 -37.87
CA LEU A 42 -8.07 2.24 -37.09
C LEU A 42 -9.02 3.09 -37.93
N GLU A 43 -10.31 2.77 -37.83
CA GLU A 43 -11.40 3.62 -38.31
C GLU A 43 -12.04 4.33 -37.11
N LEU A 44 -11.89 5.66 -37.06
CA LEU A 44 -12.40 6.46 -35.95
C LEU A 44 -13.80 7.01 -36.28
N THR A 45 -14.72 6.90 -35.32
CA THR A 45 -16.01 7.61 -35.40
C THR A 45 -15.79 9.14 -35.41
N PRO A 46 -16.74 9.95 -35.88
CA PRO A 46 -16.59 11.41 -35.92
C PRO A 46 -16.24 12.03 -34.56
N THR A 47 -16.85 11.53 -33.48
CA THR A 47 -16.58 11.99 -32.10
C THR A 47 -15.17 11.61 -31.64
N GLN A 48 -14.73 10.37 -31.90
CA GLN A 48 -13.38 9.92 -31.58
C GLN A 48 -12.33 10.70 -32.38
N ALA A 49 -12.56 10.93 -33.67
CA ALA A 49 -11.67 11.71 -34.52
C ALA A 49 -11.54 13.16 -34.03
N LYS A 50 -12.65 13.78 -33.59
CA LYS A 50 -12.63 15.12 -32.99
C LYS A 50 -11.82 15.15 -31.69
N LEU A 51 -12.07 14.22 -30.77
CA LEU A 51 -11.34 14.13 -29.50
C LEU A 51 -9.84 13.91 -29.75
N HIS A 52 -9.50 12.95 -30.61
CA HIS A 52 -8.14 12.62 -31.00
C HIS A 52 -7.40 13.85 -31.53
N ARG A 53 -8.03 14.59 -32.46
CA ARG A 53 -7.49 15.84 -32.99
C ARG A 53 -7.21 16.88 -31.90
N LEU A 54 -8.18 17.10 -30.99
CA LEU A 54 -8.03 18.08 -29.92
C LEU A 54 -6.87 17.73 -28.97
N VAL A 55 -6.73 16.45 -28.61
CA VAL A 55 -5.64 15.97 -27.74
C VAL A 55 -4.28 16.23 -28.39
N ILE A 56 -4.10 15.80 -29.64
CA ILE A 56 -2.81 15.94 -30.33
C ILE A 56 -2.47 17.41 -30.62
N GLN A 57 -3.45 18.21 -31.06
CA GLN A 57 -3.25 19.65 -31.25
C GLN A 57 -2.89 20.35 -29.95
N GLY A 58 -3.44 19.93 -28.80
CA GLY A 58 -3.04 20.43 -27.49
C GLY A 58 -1.57 20.16 -27.18
N LEU A 59 -1.06 18.96 -27.51
CA LEU A 59 0.36 18.63 -27.34
C LEU A 59 1.27 19.44 -28.30
N CYS A 60 0.85 19.64 -29.55
CA CYS A 60 1.56 20.50 -30.51
C CYS A 60 1.61 21.96 -30.02
N ALA A 61 0.49 22.49 -29.54
CA ALA A 61 0.40 23.85 -29.01
C ALA A 61 1.28 24.02 -27.76
N TRP A 62 1.33 23.02 -26.89
CA TRP A 62 2.26 22.99 -25.76
C TRP A 62 3.71 23.05 -26.26
N ALA A 63 4.09 22.19 -27.21
CA ALA A 63 5.46 22.12 -27.72
C ALA A 63 5.90 23.47 -28.30
N ALA A 64 5.03 24.12 -29.10
CA ALA A 64 5.26 25.44 -29.69
C ALA A 64 5.47 26.55 -28.65
N ALA A 65 4.93 26.41 -27.44
CA ALA A 65 5.10 27.35 -26.32
C ALA A 65 6.39 27.10 -25.50
N THR A 66 7.16 26.07 -25.82
CA THR A 66 8.44 25.76 -25.16
C THR A 66 9.64 26.24 -25.98
N PRO A 67 10.82 26.47 -25.35
CA PRO A 67 12.05 26.80 -26.08
C PRO A 67 12.45 25.79 -27.15
N LEU A 68 12.12 24.50 -26.95
CA LEU A 68 12.41 23.45 -27.93
C LEU A 68 11.55 23.54 -29.18
N LYS A 69 10.32 24.07 -29.08
CA LYS A 69 9.30 24.09 -30.16
C LYS A 69 8.93 22.72 -30.72
N LYS A 70 9.35 21.64 -30.04
CA LYS A 70 9.19 20.23 -30.42
C LYS A 70 9.11 19.35 -29.17
N GLY A 71 8.75 18.09 -29.37
CA GLY A 71 8.73 17.11 -28.29
C GLY A 71 7.39 17.01 -27.55
N LEU A 72 7.42 16.27 -26.46
CA LEU A 72 6.31 15.93 -25.57
C LEU A 72 6.61 16.38 -24.14
N PRO A 73 5.58 16.78 -23.37
CA PRO A 73 5.76 17.11 -21.96
C PRO A 73 6.14 15.87 -21.16
N VAL A 74 7.31 15.90 -20.52
CA VAL A 74 7.77 14.83 -19.62
C VAL A 74 6.89 14.80 -18.37
N GLY A 75 6.41 13.62 -17.99
CA GLY A 75 5.58 13.40 -16.80
C GLY A 75 4.07 13.53 -17.03
N LEU A 76 3.62 13.95 -18.22
CA LEU A 76 2.21 13.87 -18.60
C LEU A 76 1.89 12.42 -19.03
N PRO A 77 0.89 11.74 -18.44
CA PRO A 77 0.54 10.36 -18.81
C PRO A 77 0.21 10.18 -20.30
N ALA A 78 -0.45 11.17 -20.91
CA ALA A 78 -0.75 11.16 -22.35
C ALA A 78 0.53 11.10 -23.19
N SER A 79 1.61 11.78 -22.79
CA SER A 79 2.90 11.71 -23.49
C SER A 79 3.46 10.29 -23.51
N ALA A 80 3.34 9.54 -22.42
CA ALA A 80 3.82 8.16 -22.36
C ALA A 80 3.01 7.25 -23.31
N VAL A 81 1.72 7.50 -23.48
CA VAL A 81 0.89 6.80 -24.46
C VAL A 81 1.35 7.12 -25.89
N VAL A 82 1.49 8.40 -26.23
CA VAL A 82 1.97 8.84 -27.55
C VAL A 82 3.36 8.26 -27.85
N ALA A 83 4.26 8.32 -26.87
CA ALA A 83 5.62 7.77 -26.96
C ALA A 83 5.62 6.26 -27.21
N ASN A 84 4.78 5.50 -26.50
CA ASN A 84 4.67 4.06 -26.74
C ASN A 84 4.11 3.73 -28.13
N VAL A 85 3.08 4.44 -28.57
CA VAL A 85 2.43 4.22 -29.87
C VAL A 85 3.36 4.55 -31.03
N ALA A 86 4.24 5.56 -30.88
CA ALA A 86 5.25 5.91 -31.89
C ALA A 86 6.17 4.73 -32.28
N LEU A 87 6.43 3.81 -31.35
CA LEU A 87 7.32 2.66 -31.54
C LEU A 87 6.60 1.37 -31.95
N THR A 88 5.30 1.41 -32.29
CA THR A 88 4.52 0.20 -32.59
C THR A 88 5.11 -0.65 -33.71
N GLU A 89 5.67 -0.03 -34.76
CA GLU A 89 6.31 -0.79 -35.84
C GLU A 89 7.63 -1.43 -35.40
N LEU A 90 8.38 -0.77 -34.51
CA LEU A 90 9.58 -1.36 -33.91
C LEU A 90 9.20 -2.61 -33.12
N ASP A 91 8.13 -2.55 -32.32
CA ASP A 91 7.62 -3.70 -31.57
C ASP A 91 7.24 -4.85 -32.49
N ARG A 92 6.44 -4.57 -33.52
CA ARG A 92 6.00 -5.58 -34.51
C ARG A 92 7.19 -6.23 -35.22
N ILE A 93 8.19 -5.43 -35.63
CA ILE A 93 9.39 -5.95 -36.28
C ILE A 93 10.15 -6.88 -35.34
N ILE A 94 10.33 -6.49 -34.07
CA ILE A 94 11.05 -7.32 -33.10
C ILE A 94 10.26 -8.61 -32.81
N GLU A 95 8.96 -8.52 -32.57
CA GLU A 95 8.13 -9.69 -32.27
C GLU A 95 8.03 -10.66 -33.45
N GLN A 96 7.85 -10.15 -34.66
CA GLN A 96 7.54 -10.97 -35.84
C GLN A 96 8.78 -11.40 -36.62
N GLN A 97 9.75 -10.50 -36.82
CA GLN A 97 10.91 -10.74 -37.69
C GLN A 97 12.14 -11.21 -36.91
N VAL A 98 12.34 -10.67 -35.71
CA VAL A 98 13.43 -11.12 -34.82
C VAL A 98 13.02 -12.37 -34.02
N ALA A 99 11.74 -12.48 -33.64
CA ALA A 99 11.16 -13.61 -32.91
C ALA A 99 11.99 -14.04 -31.68
N PRO A 100 12.21 -13.12 -30.71
CA PRO A 100 13.08 -13.37 -29.57
C PRO A 100 12.48 -14.36 -28.56
N LEU A 101 13.33 -14.88 -27.67
CA LEU A 101 12.88 -15.64 -26.49
C LEU A 101 12.08 -14.76 -25.52
N TYR A 102 12.40 -13.46 -25.48
CA TYR A 102 11.66 -12.46 -24.71
C TYR A 102 11.89 -11.07 -25.31
N TYR A 103 10.82 -10.30 -25.41
CA TYR A 103 10.85 -8.88 -25.70
C TYR A 103 10.02 -8.14 -24.65
N GLY A 104 10.59 -7.10 -24.06
CA GLY A 104 9.89 -6.20 -23.17
C GLY A 104 10.35 -4.78 -23.42
N ARG A 105 9.39 -3.86 -23.53
CA ARG A 105 9.66 -2.43 -23.67
C ARG A 105 8.84 -1.65 -22.64
N TYR A 106 9.50 -0.76 -21.92
CA TYR A 106 8.87 0.21 -21.04
C TYR A 106 9.18 1.62 -21.56
N VAL A 107 8.29 2.14 -22.42
CA VAL A 107 8.50 3.38 -23.16
C VAL A 107 9.81 3.35 -23.96
N ASP A 108 10.87 3.99 -23.47
CA ASP A 108 12.20 4.10 -24.07
C ASP A 108 13.16 2.99 -23.67
N ASP A 109 12.91 2.28 -22.57
CA ASP A 109 13.73 1.16 -22.09
C ASP A 109 13.35 -0.15 -22.80
N ILE A 110 14.33 -0.82 -23.42
CA ILE A 110 14.14 -2.08 -24.16
C ILE A 110 14.99 -3.20 -23.54
N LEU A 111 14.38 -4.37 -23.35
CA LEU A 111 15.05 -5.64 -23.07
C LEU A 111 14.70 -6.66 -24.15
N LEU A 112 15.72 -7.11 -24.88
CA LEU A 112 15.62 -8.12 -25.93
C LEU A 112 16.46 -9.34 -25.54
N VAL A 113 15.87 -10.54 -25.55
CA VAL A 113 16.56 -11.79 -25.23
C VAL A 113 16.40 -12.77 -26.36
N MET A 114 17.50 -13.23 -26.94
CA MET A 114 17.50 -14.14 -28.08
C MET A 114 18.37 -15.36 -27.81
N GLN A 115 18.11 -16.44 -28.53
CA GLN A 115 19.06 -17.54 -28.61
C GLN A 115 20.26 -17.08 -29.46
N ASN A 116 21.48 -17.27 -28.97
CA ASN A 116 22.70 -16.93 -29.70
C ASN A 116 23.06 -18.04 -30.72
N GLY A 117 22.17 -18.26 -31.70
CA GLY A 117 22.37 -19.24 -32.77
C GLY A 117 23.43 -18.80 -33.80
N ALA A 118 23.59 -17.50 -34.00
CA ALA A 118 24.53 -16.91 -34.95
C ALA A 118 25.96 -16.74 -34.39
N SER A 119 26.20 -17.11 -33.11
CA SER A 119 27.50 -16.98 -32.43
C SER A 119 28.08 -15.56 -32.49
N PHE A 120 27.26 -14.57 -32.15
CA PHE A 120 27.66 -13.15 -32.12
C PHE A 120 28.91 -12.94 -31.25
N ARG A 121 29.89 -12.20 -31.77
CA ARG A 121 31.16 -11.88 -31.09
C ARG A 121 31.24 -10.42 -30.65
N SER A 122 30.35 -9.56 -31.15
CA SER A 122 30.31 -8.15 -30.78
C SER A 122 28.88 -7.58 -30.76
N THR A 123 28.73 -6.43 -30.10
CA THR A 123 27.48 -5.65 -30.10
C THR A 123 27.12 -5.13 -31.50
N ALA A 124 28.11 -4.81 -32.32
CA ALA A 124 27.88 -4.33 -33.69
C ALA A 124 27.27 -5.44 -34.56
N GLU A 125 27.84 -6.66 -34.52
CA GLU A 125 27.31 -7.81 -35.25
C GLU A 125 25.85 -8.14 -34.86
N LEU A 126 25.52 -7.98 -33.57
CA LEU A 126 24.15 -8.16 -33.08
C LEU A 126 23.19 -7.15 -33.70
N TRP A 127 23.58 -5.87 -33.74
CA TRP A 127 22.75 -4.81 -34.31
C TRP A 127 22.61 -4.92 -35.82
N ASP A 128 23.69 -5.22 -36.54
CA ASP A 128 23.65 -5.45 -38.00
C ASP A 128 22.71 -6.62 -38.34
N TRP A 129 22.72 -7.68 -37.53
CA TRP A 129 21.80 -8.80 -37.66
C TRP A 129 20.33 -8.39 -37.43
N VAL A 130 20.08 -7.46 -36.51
CA VAL A 130 18.74 -6.88 -36.29
C VAL A 130 18.34 -5.98 -37.47
N PHE A 131 19.22 -5.10 -37.95
CA PHE A 131 18.94 -4.18 -39.06
C PHE A 131 18.53 -4.87 -40.34
N ALA A 132 19.17 -6.01 -40.66
CA ALA A 132 18.81 -6.84 -41.80
C ALA A 132 17.34 -7.30 -41.79
N ARG A 133 16.67 -7.27 -40.63
CA ARG A 133 15.27 -7.67 -40.42
C ARG A 133 14.31 -6.48 -40.23
N CYS A 134 14.83 -5.25 -40.18
CA CYS A 134 14.03 -4.05 -39.92
C CYS A 134 13.54 -3.32 -41.18
N GLY A 135 13.80 -3.86 -42.38
CA GLY A 135 13.30 -3.28 -43.63
C GLY A 135 13.75 -1.82 -43.86
N GLY A 136 14.98 -1.49 -43.42
CA GLY A 136 15.54 -0.13 -43.54
C GLY A 136 15.04 0.90 -42.51
N LYS A 137 14.10 0.54 -41.63
CA LYS A 137 13.56 1.45 -40.60
C LYS A 137 14.49 1.62 -39.40
N LEU A 138 15.48 0.74 -39.25
CA LEU A 138 16.48 0.79 -38.18
C LEU A 138 17.88 0.64 -38.79
N GLY A 139 18.83 1.48 -38.38
CA GLY A 139 20.21 1.42 -38.88
C GLY A 139 21.18 2.35 -38.15
N TRP A 140 22.46 2.26 -38.49
CA TRP A 140 23.48 3.17 -37.99
C TRP A 140 23.25 4.60 -38.50
N VAL A 141 23.33 5.59 -37.60
CA VAL A 141 23.21 7.01 -37.94
C VAL A 141 24.56 7.60 -38.40
N ASP A 142 25.65 7.06 -37.87
CA ASP A 142 27.01 7.51 -38.12
C ASP A 142 27.91 6.34 -38.54
N GLN A 143 29.01 6.65 -39.24
CA GLN A 143 30.00 5.66 -39.70
C GLN A 143 30.84 5.09 -38.55
N GLU A 144 30.79 5.70 -37.37
CA GLU A 144 31.55 5.28 -36.19
C GLU A 144 30.74 4.30 -35.30
N HIS A 145 29.55 3.89 -35.73
CA HIS A 145 28.61 3.00 -35.04
C HIS A 145 28.28 3.46 -33.60
N LYS A 146 28.19 4.77 -33.37
CA LYS A 146 27.89 5.36 -32.06
C LYS A 146 26.40 5.52 -31.79
N GLN A 147 25.57 5.70 -32.82
CA GLN A 147 24.13 5.87 -32.68
C GLN A 147 23.34 5.01 -33.67
N ILE A 148 22.19 4.52 -33.20
CA ILE A 148 21.24 3.75 -33.99
C ILE A 148 19.98 4.57 -34.13
N GLY A 149 19.46 4.72 -35.35
CA GLY A 149 18.28 5.53 -35.66
C GLY A 149 17.09 4.65 -36.01
N PHE A 150 15.93 4.94 -35.43
CA PHE A 150 14.64 4.40 -35.87
C PHE A 150 13.89 5.48 -36.65
N GLN A 151 13.68 5.26 -37.95
CA GLN A 151 13.20 6.27 -38.90
C GLN A 151 12.11 5.71 -39.84
N PRO A 152 10.92 5.34 -39.31
CA PRO A 152 9.78 5.06 -40.17
C PRO A 152 9.28 6.36 -40.83
N ALA A 153 8.62 6.24 -41.98
CA ALA A 153 8.17 7.39 -42.78
C ALA A 153 7.26 8.37 -41.99
N TYR A 154 6.44 7.86 -41.06
CA TYR A 154 5.53 8.70 -40.27
C TYR A 154 6.22 9.50 -39.16
N LEU A 155 7.49 9.22 -38.82
CA LEU A 155 8.27 9.96 -37.83
C LEU A 155 9.34 10.86 -38.47
N SER A 156 9.12 11.32 -39.71
CA SER A 156 10.10 12.10 -40.46
C SER A 156 10.54 13.41 -39.79
N ASP A 157 9.70 13.98 -38.93
CA ASP A 157 9.96 15.20 -38.17
C ASP A 157 10.49 14.94 -36.75
N SER A 158 10.73 13.67 -36.38
CA SER A 158 11.12 13.23 -35.05
C SER A 158 12.48 12.53 -35.07
N LEU A 159 13.24 12.60 -33.96
CA LEU A 159 14.57 11.97 -33.87
C LEU A 159 14.60 10.86 -32.80
N ILE A 160 14.44 9.61 -33.25
CA ILE A 160 14.48 8.45 -32.35
C ILE A 160 15.85 7.79 -32.46
N ARG A 161 16.69 7.98 -31.43
CA ARG A 161 18.08 7.51 -31.43
C ARG A 161 18.42 6.68 -30.19
N PHE A 162 19.07 5.54 -30.38
CA PHE A 162 19.66 4.74 -29.32
C PHE A 162 21.16 5.06 -29.24
N ALA A 163 21.63 5.43 -28.05
CA ALA A 163 23.05 5.71 -27.84
C ALA A 163 23.79 4.40 -27.56
N ASN A 164 24.70 3.99 -28.45
CA ASN A 164 25.35 2.69 -28.35
C ASN A 164 26.19 2.54 -27.06
N ALA A 165 26.74 3.64 -26.53
CA ALA A 165 27.46 3.65 -25.26
C ALA A 165 26.60 3.28 -24.03
N LYS A 166 25.28 3.39 -24.13
CA LYS A 166 24.35 2.99 -23.06
C LYS A 166 23.78 1.59 -23.27
N ASN A 167 23.83 1.09 -24.50
CA ASN A 167 23.42 -0.27 -24.82
C ASN A 167 24.37 -1.27 -24.15
N LYS A 168 23.82 -2.35 -23.59
CA LYS A 168 24.64 -3.44 -23.03
C LYS A 168 24.20 -4.76 -23.61
N VAL A 169 25.17 -5.61 -23.90
CA VAL A 169 24.96 -6.95 -24.44
C VAL A 169 25.56 -7.97 -23.49
N PHE A 170 24.76 -8.94 -23.08
CA PHE A 170 25.16 -10.04 -22.22
C PHE A 170 25.09 -11.34 -23.01
N MET A 171 26.25 -11.98 -23.18
CA MET A 171 26.34 -13.31 -23.76
C MET A 171 26.34 -14.33 -22.61
N LEU A 172 25.26 -15.09 -22.45
CA LEU A 172 25.10 -16.00 -21.30
C LEU A 172 25.02 -17.45 -21.79
N ALA A 173 25.81 -18.32 -21.16
CA ALA A 173 25.84 -19.74 -21.42
C ALA A 173 26.31 -20.51 -20.18
N GLY A 174 25.86 -21.76 -20.06
CA GLY A 174 26.27 -22.67 -19.00
C GLY A 174 26.03 -22.12 -17.59
N GLU A 175 26.82 -22.63 -16.64
CA GLU A 175 26.70 -22.30 -15.21
C GLU A 175 26.94 -20.81 -14.88
N PRO A 176 27.98 -20.14 -15.42
CA PRO A 176 28.20 -18.71 -15.14
C PRO A 176 27.01 -17.83 -15.55
N GLY A 177 26.36 -18.17 -16.67
CA GLY A 177 25.14 -17.49 -17.12
C GLY A 177 23.96 -17.68 -16.16
N ARG A 178 23.78 -18.89 -15.62
CA ARG A 178 22.74 -19.20 -14.63
C ARG A 178 22.97 -18.43 -13.33
N THR A 179 24.20 -18.46 -12.80
CA THR A 179 24.58 -17.72 -11.59
C THR A 179 24.30 -16.23 -11.72
N LEU A 180 24.60 -15.61 -12.87
CA LEU A 180 24.30 -14.20 -13.09
C LEU A 180 22.79 -13.90 -13.07
N VAL A 181 21.98 -14.73 -13.75
CA VAL A 181 20.52 -14.57 -13.77
C VAL A 181 19.93 -14.75 -12.37
N ASP A 182 20.44 -15.70 -11.59
CA ASP A 182 20.00 -15.93 -10.22
C ASP A 182 20.40 -14.79 -9.27
N ALA A 183 21.58 -14.20 -9.43
CA ALA A 183 21.99 -13.02 -8.68
C ALA A 183 21.07 -11.82 -8.95
N ILE A 184 20.69 -11.59 -10.22
CA ILE A 184 19.74 -10.53 -10.59
C ILE A 184 18.37 -10.79 -9.98
N ALA A 185 17.87 -12.03 -10.11
CA ALA A 185 16.58 -12.43 -9.55
C ALA A 185 16.55 -12.26 -8.03
N HIS A 186 17.61 -12.69 -7.33
CA HIS A 186 17.74 -12.54 -5.90
C HIS A 186 17.63 -11.07 -5.47
N GLN A 187 18.36 -10.16 -6.13
CA GLN A 187 18.34 -8.73 -5.81
C GLN A 187 16.98 -8.07 -6.11
N ILE A 188 16.28 -8.50 -7.16
CA ILE A 188 14.89 -8.04 -7.42
C ILE A 188 13.97 -8.51 -6.29
N HIS A 189 14.10 -9.76 -5.85
CA HIS A 189 13.31 -10.32 -4.77
C HIS A 189 13.58 -9.63 -3.43
N GLU A 190 14.85 -9.33 -3.10
CA GLU A 190 15.22 -8.57 -1.90
C GLU A 190 14.60 -7.18 -1.89
N ARG A 191 14.72 -6.40 -2.98
CA ARG A 191 14.10 -5.07 -3.08
C ARG A 191 12.60 -5.12 -2.93
N ALA A 192 11.95 -6.06 -3.62
CA ALA A 192 10.52 -6.25 -3.48
C ALA A 192 10.15 -6.66 -2.04
N SER A 193 11.04 -7.36 -1.32
CA SER A 193 10.87 -7.71 0.09
C SER A 193 10.98 -6.48 1.01
N GLU A 194 11.95 -5.59 0.80
CA GLU A 194 12.07 -4.33 1.58
C GLU A 194 10.84 -3.42 1.40
N TRP A 195 10.28 -3.38 0.18
CA TRP A 195 9.01 -2.69 -0.06
C TRP A 195 7.83 -3.37 0.68
N ARG A 196 7.90 -4.68 0.87
CA ARG A 196 6.92 -5.50 1.59
C ARG A 196 7.13 -5.53 3.10
N ALA A 197 8.24 -5.06 3.64
CA ALA A 197 8.45 -4.96 5.09
C ALA A 197 7.54 -3.89 5.73
N MET A 198 7.25 -4.06 7.02
CA MET A 198 6.58 -3.06 7.85
C MET A 198 7.48 -1.83 8.05
N PRO A 199 6.90 -0.63 8.28
CA PRO A 199 7.68 0.56 8.52
C PRO A 199 8.56 0.43 9.77
N ARG A 200 9.86 0.73 9.64
CA ARG A 200 10.79 0.57 10.76
C ARG A 200 11.82 1.70 10.83
N LEU A 201 11.78 2.42 11.95
CA LEU A 201 12.84 3.35 12.33
C LEU A 201 13.96 2.62 13.09
N PRO A 202 15.22 3.10 13.04
CA PRO A 202 16.30 2.54 13.85
C PRO A 202 15.97 2.64 15.34
N ARG A 203 16.55 1.75 16.16
CA ARG A 203 16.30 1.72 17.62
C ARG A 203 16.71 3.02 18.32
N SER A 204 17.70 3.72 17.77
CA SER A 204 18.19 4.99 18.29
C SER A 204 18.18 6.04 17.19
N ALA A 205 17.80 7.27 17.55
CA ALA A 205 17.82 8.43 16.66
C ALA A 205 19.23 8.76 16.14
N ILE A 206 20.29 8.33 16.83
CA ILE A 206 21.69 8.54 16.42
C ILE A 206 21.99 7.82 15.10
N HIS A 207 21.40 6.66 14.87
CA HIS A 207 21.62 5.87 13.65
C HIS A 207 20.82 6.37 12.45
N VAL A 208 19.89 7.33 12.63
CA VAL A 208 19.08 7.85 11.51
C VAL A 208 19.95 8.47 10.42
N ALA A 209 21.00 9.20 10.80
CA ALA A 209 21.92 9.79 9.82
C ALA A 209 22.70 8.71 9.08
N THR A 210 23.18 7.68 9.78
CA THR A 210 23.88 6.53 9.19
C THR A 210 22.99 5.76 8.22
N ASP A 211 21.74 5.46 8.61
CA ASP A 211 20.75 4.79 7.75
C ASP A 211 20.43 5.62 6.50
N LEU A 212 20.33 6.95 6.64
CA LEU A 212 20.08 7.85 5.52
C LEU A 212 21.27 7.89 4.57
N LEU A 213 22.48 7.98 5.11
CA LEU A 213 23.72 7.93 4.33
C LEU A 213 23.86 6.60 3.61
N ALA A 214 23.65 5.47 4.28
CA ALA A 214 23.66 4.16 3.63
C ALA A 214 22.60 4.03 2.53
N ALA A 215 21.42 4.63 2.70
CA ALA A 215 20.38 4.64 1.66
C ALA A 215 20.68 5.59 0.48
N THR A 216 21.59 6.55 0.67
CA THR A 216 21.93 7.58 -0.32
C THR A 216 23.35 7.45 -0.88
N GLN A 217 24.19 6.62 -0.27
CA GLN A 217 25.51 6.22 -0.75
C GLN A 217 25.39 4.83 -1.36
N SER A 218 26.02 4.63 -2.51
CA SER A 218 26.25 3.30 -3.04
C SER A 218 27.47 2.71 -2.34
N ASP A 219 27.29 1.71 -1.49
CA ASP A 219 28.40 0.83 -1.14
C ASP A 219 29.02 0.32 -2.45
N GLY A 220 30.32 0.57 -2.60
CA GLY A 220 31.09 0.08 -3.73
C GLY A 220 31.01 -1.45 -3.82
N GLU A 221 31.09 -1.96 -5.05
CA GLU A 221 31.36 -3.37 -5.37
C GLU A 221 30.24 -4.40 -5.11
N ALA A 222 29.03 -4.16 -5.62
CA ALA A 222 28.07 -5.25 -5.88
C ALA A 222 27.87 -5.46 -7.39
N ALA A 223 28.72 -6.32 -7.97
CA ALA A 223 28.70 -6.90 -9.32
C ALA A 223 28.55 -5.91 -10.49
N ASP A 224 29.64 -5.76 -11.25
CA ASP A 224 29.81 -4.95 -12.46
C ASP A 224 28.94 -5.38 -13.67
N ASN A 225 27.94 -6.23 -13.45
CA ASN A 225 27.11 -6.83 -14.47
C ASN A 225 25.70 -6.19 -14.43
N LEU A 226 25.40 -5.34 -15.42
CA LEU A 226 24.16 -4.56 -15.69
C LEU A 226 24.06 -3.10 -15.19
N ARG A 227 24.81 -2.64 -14.16
CA ARG A 227 24.23 -1.61 -13.26
C ARG A 227 24.67 -0.14 -13.27
N LYS A 228 25.59 0.36 -14.10
CA LYS A 228 25.92 1.82 -14.07
C LYS A 228 24.72 2.77 -14.29
N ALA A 229 23.66 2.34 -14.98
CA ALA A 229 22.42 3.13 -15.14
C ALA A 229 21.49 3.11 -13.91
N ASP A 230 21.74 2.21 -12.94
CA ASP A 230 20.83 1.88 -11.85
C ASP A 230 21.19 2.54 -10.50
N ALA A 231 22.38 3.11 -10.36
CA ALA A 231 22.84 3.65 -9.06
C ALA A 231 21.94 4.80 -8.56
N LEU A 232 21.50 5.70 -9.45
CA LEU A 232 20.56 6.77 -9.10
C LEU A 232 19.18 6.22 -8.71
N THR A 233 18.66 5.27 -9.49
CA THR A 233 17.40 4.59 -9.21
C THR A 233 17.44 3.88 -7.87
N MET A 234 18.57 3.24 -7.54
CA MET A 234 18.81 2.60 -6.24
C MET A 234 18.82 3.62 -5.10
N ARG A 235 19.58 4.71 -5.21
CA ARG A 235 19.59 5.78 -4.20
C ARG A 235 18.19 6.36 -3.98
N ARG A 236 17.45 6.61 -5.07
CA ARG A 236 16.08 7.11 -5.02
C ARG A 236 15.14 6.12 -4.33
N ALA A 237 15.26 4.83 -4.62
CA ALA A 237 14.44 3.79 -4.01
C ALA A 237 14.75 3.63 -2.51
N GLY A 238 16.04 3.56 -2.15
CA GLY A 238 16.49 3.47 -0.76
C GLY A 238 16.00 4.66 0.07
N PHE A 239 16.19 5.89 -0.42
CA PHE A 239 15.67 7.08 0.24
C PHE A 239 14.14 7.09 0.33
N ALA A 240 13.43 6.66 -0.72
CA ALA A 240 11.96 6.59 -0.71
C ALA A 240 11.42 5.62 0.33
N ILE A 241 12.08 4.46 0.52
CA ILE A 241 11.74 3.47 1.55
C ILE A 241 11.93 4.09 2.94
N LYS A 242 13.09 4.74 3.19
CA LYS A 242 13.34 5.40 4.48
C LYS A 242 12.30 6.49 4.75
N LEU A 243 12.07 7.41 3.80
CA LEU A 243 11.08 8.48 3.96
C LEU A 243 9.65 7.95 4.18
N ARG A 244 9.25 6.88 3.47
CA ARG A 244 7.96 6.19 3.67
C ARG A 244 7.79 5.72 5.11
N ASP A 245 8.86 5.28 5.76
CA ASP A 245 8.80 4.80 7.14
C ASP A 245 8.58 5.97 8.13
N PHE A 246 9.21 7.12 7.92
CA PHE A 246 8.92 8.34 8.70
C PHE A 246 7.47 8.84 8.47
N GLU A 247 6.98 8.82 7.23
CA GLU A 247 5.57 9.16 6.92
C GLU A 247 4.59 8.15 7.54
N ALA A 248 5.00 6.90 7.76
CA ALA A 248 4.16 5.95 8.45
C ALA A 248 4.03 6.26 9.94
N TYR A 249 5.14 6.61 10.58
CA TYR A 249 5.16 7.06 11.98
C TYR A 249 4.38 8.36 12.17
N GLU A 250 4.47 9.32 11.23
CA GLU A 250 3.68 10.56 11.27
C GLU A 250 2.18 10.27 11.36
N ARG A 251 1.69 9.37 10.52
CA ARG A 251 0.26 9.07 10.44
C ARG A 251 -0.22 8.20 11.60
N ASP A 252 0.60 7.24 12.03
CA ASP A 252 0.17 6.19 12.96
C ASP A 252 0.47 6.56 14.44
N LEU A 253 1.33 7.56 14.69
CA LEU A 253 1.73 8.00 16.03
C LEU A 253 1.56 9.52 16.25
N LEU A 254 1.45 9.91 17.52
CA LEU A 254 1.55 11.33 17.89
C LEU A 254 2.98 11.83 17.65
N PRO A 255 3.17 13.11 17.27
CA PRO A 255 4.49 13.61 16.92
C PRO A 255 5.47 13.38 18.07
N ASP A 256 5.14 13.79 19.29
CA ASP A 256 6.09 13.76 20.40
C ASP A 256 6.70 12.38 20.68
N SER A 257 5.97 11.30 20.43
CA SER A 257 6.42 9.90 20.65
C SER A 257 7.66 9.51 19.84
N TRP A 258 7.99 10.22 18.75
CA TRP A 258 9.12 9.89 17.86
C TRP A 258 9.95 11.12 17.44
N ARG A 259 9.88 12.21 18.23
CA ARG A 259 10.56 13.50 17.96
C ARG A 259 12.05 13.41 17.71
N ALA A 260 12.76 12.63 18.52
CA ALA A 260 14.20 12.48 18.37
C ALA A 260 14.58 11.94 16.97
N HIS A 261 13.84 10.94 16.46
CA HIS A 261 14.11 10.32 15.17
C HIS A 261 13.86 11.29 14.01
N ARG A 262 12.70 11.97 13.98
CA ARG A 262 12.39 12.90 12.88
C ARG A 262 13.32 14.12 12.86
N GLN A 263 13.71 14.62 14.03
CA GLN A 263 14.65 15.74 14.12
C GLN A 263 16.04 15.33 13.62
N ALA A 264 16.49 14.10 13.92
CA ALA A 264 17.71 13.55 13.33
C ALA A 264 17.61 13.42 11.80
N PHE A 265 16.45 12.96 11.29
CA PHE A 265 16.19 12.88 9.85
C PHE A 265 16.25 14.25 9.16
N PHE A 266 15.59 15.28 9.69
CA PHE A 266 15.63 16.63 9.09
C PHE A 266 17.05 17.21 9.10
N ARG A 267 17.82 17.00 10.17
CA ARG A 267 19.24 17.42 10.19
C ARG A 267 20.05 16.71 9.11
N ALA A 268 19.92 15.40 9.01
CA ALA A 268 20.62 14.61 8.00
C ALA A 268 20.20 14.99 6.56
N PHE A 269 18.91 15.26 6.34
CA PHE A 269 18.40 15.73 5.04
C PHE A 269 19.02 17.08 4.66
N VAL A 270 19.09 18.04 5.58
CA VAL A 270 19.72 19.34 5.32
C VAL A 270 21.23 19.19 5.06
N GLN A 271 21.92 18.34 5.82
CA GLN A 271 23.38 18.18 5.75
C GLN A 271 23.86 17.37 4.56
N HIS A 272 23.10 16.36 4.13
CA HIS A 272 23.56 15.37 3.15
C HIS A 272 22.73 15.35 1.87
N VAL A 273 21.50 15.88 1.87
CA VAL A 273 20.63 15.88 0.68
C VAL A 273 20.46 17.26 0.07
N LEU A 274 20.29 18.31 0.87
CA LEU A 274 20.19 19.70 0.38
C LEU A 274 21.57 20.32 0.09
N VAL A 275 22.42 19.57 -0.59
CA VAL A 275 23.78 19.94 -1.00
C VAL A 275 24.04 19.48 -2.43
N LEU A 276 24.96 20.14 -3.15
CA LEU A 276 25.32 19.74 -4.51
C LEU A 276 26.34 18.59 -4.51
N PRO A 277 26.25 17.63 -5.46
CA PRO A 277 25.21 17.47 -6.48
C PRO A 277 23.96 16.71 -5.97
N GLN A 278 24.00 16.16 -4.76
CA GLN A 278 23.02 15.21 -4.20
C GLN A 278 21.55 15.69 -4.26
N PHE A 279 21.31 16.99 -4.19
CA PHE A 279 19.97 17.56 -4.27
C PHE A 279 19.21 17.12 -5.52
N PHE A 280 19.82 17.13 -6.70
CA PHE A 280 19.13 16.77 -7.94
C PHE A 280 18.75 15.29 -8.02
N ASP A 281 19.50 14.43 -7.34
CA ASP A 281 19.18 13.01 -7.24
C ASP A 281 17.87 12.81 -6.47
N LEU A 282 17.59 13.64 -5.46
CA LEU A 282 16.50 13.43 -4.49
C LEU A 282 15.47 14.56 -4.45
N ALA A 283 15.56 15.55 -5.34
CA ALA A 283 14.69 16.75 -5.37
C ALA A 283 13.20 16.41 -5.43
N VAL A 284 12.83 15.31 -6.09
CA VAL A 284 11.45 14.80 -6.17
C VAL A 284 10.83 14.52 -4.79
N TYR A 285 11.65 14.30 -3.76
CA TYR A 285 11.19 14.01 -2.40
C TYR A 285 11.12 15.24 -1.48
N LEU A 286 11.64 16.40 -1.91
CA LEU A 286 11.54 17.65 -1.15
C LEU A 286 10.11 17.99 -0.70
N PRO A 287 9.07 17.88 -1.57
CA PRO A 287 7.68 18.18 -1.18
C PRO A 287 7.20 17.30 -0.02
N ARG A 288 7.58 16.02 -0.02
CA ARG A 288 7.21 15.05 1.01
C ARG A 288 7.88 15.38 2.35
N VAL A 289 9.16 15.76 2.35
CA VAL A 289 9.88 16.17 3.57
C VAL A 289 9.31 17.46 4.16
N ILE A 290 8.96 18.45 3.33
CA ILE A 290 8.33 19.69 3.78
C ILE A 290 6.96 19.40 4.40
N ARG A 291 6.14 18.56 3.76
CA ARG A 291 4.83 18.15 4.30
C ARG A 291 4.99 17.44 5.64
N LEU A 292 5.96 16.55 5.77
CA LEU A 292 6.27 15.85 7.02
C LEU A 292 6.61 16.83 8.15
N ALA A 293 7.54 17.76 7.92
CA ALA A 293 7.91 18.78 8.92
C ALA A 293 6.73 19.68 9.29
N THR A 294 5.93 20.07 8.30
CA THR A 294 4.77 20.95 8.50
C THR A 294 3.65 20.26 9.27
N ALA A 295 3.32 19.01 8.92
CA ALA A 295 2.26 18.23 9.58
C ALA A 295 2.58 17.89 11.04
N CYS A 296 3.88 17.80 11.39
CA CYS A 296 4.36 17.63 12.76
C CYS A 296 4.63 18.94 13.50
N GLU A 297 4.36 20.10 12.88
CA GLU A 297 4.59 21.44 13.47
C GLU A 297 6.08 21.72 13.83
N ASP A 298 7.04 21.05 13.17
CA ASP A 298 8.49 21.24 13.38
C ASP A 298 9.02 22.46 12.60
N PHE A 299 8.46 23.64 12.88
CA PHE A 299 8.73 24.87 12.12
C PHE A 299 10.19 25.33 12.15
N GLU A 300 10.95 25.02 13.21
CA GLU A 300 12.40 25.26 13.24
C GLU A 300 13.14 24.43 12.17
N ALA A 301 12.81 23.14 12.06
CA ALA A 301 13.40 22.26 11.06
C ALA A 301 12.98 22.66 9.65
N LEU A 302 11.71 23.05 9.48
CA LEU A 302 11.21 23.64 8.22
C LEU A 302 12.03 24.89 7.83
N ARG A 303 12.24 25.84 8.74
CA ARG A 303 13.05 27.04 8.46
C ARG A 303 14.49 26.69 8.05
N LYS A 304 15.10 25.67 8.67
CA LYS A 304 16.44 25.18 8.29
C LYS A 304 16.45 24.58 6.87
N ILE A 305 15.42 23.83 6.49
CA ILE A 305 15.23 23.31 5.12
C ILE A 305 15.14 24.45 4.11
N LEU A 306 14.30 25.46 4.39
CA LEU A 306 14.10 26.61 3.51
C LEU A 306 15.40 27.42 3.30
N ARG A 307 16.13 27.71 4.39
CA ARG A 307 17.43 28.39 4.30
C ARG A 307 18.49 27.57 3.57
N ALA A 308 18.48 26.25 3.69
CA ALA A 308 19.38 25.39 2.93
C ALA A 308 19.06 25.42 1.44
N LEU A 309 17.78 25.42 1.07
CA LEU A 309 17.33 25.54 -0.31
C LEU A 309 17.69 26.90 -0.94
N GLU A 310 17.56 27.99 -0.18
CA GLU A 310 17.99 29.33 -0.61
C GLU A 310 19.50 29.39 -0.88
N ARG A 311 20.30 28.82 0.02
CA ARG A 311 21.76 28.70 -0.17
C ARG A 311 22.10 27.86 -1.42
N LEU A 312 21.38 26.77 -1.65
CA LEU A 312 21.58 25.94 -2.84
C LEU A 312 21.25 26.72 -4.13
N CYS A 313 20.17 27.49 -4.15
CA CYS A 313 19.83 28.36 -5.28
C CYS A 313 20.93 29.40 -5.56
N ALA A 314 21.47 30.03 -4.51
CA ALA A 314 22.59 30.96 -4.63
C ALA A 314 23.86 30.27 -5.19
N GLN A 315 24.20 29.07 -4.70
CA GLN A 315 25.33 28.28 -5.19
C GLN A 315 25.18 27.91 -6.68
N LEU A 316 23.99 27.47 -7.11
CA LEU A 316 23.72 27.17 -8.52
C LEU A 316 23.88 28.40 -9.42
N THR A 317 23.49 29.57 -8.93
CA THR A 317 23.59 30.83 -9.68
C THR A 317 25.06 31.28 -9.80
N ALA A 318 25.87 31.02 -8.78
CA ALA A 318 27.27 31.46 -8.72
C ALA A 318 28.28 30.47 -9.35
N HIS A 319 27.96 29.18 -9.37
CA HIS A 319 28.96 28.12 -9.64
C HIS A 319 28.55 27.08 -10.69
N CYS A 320 27.40 27.23 -11.35
CA CYS A 320 26.93 26.25 -12.34
C CYS A 320 26.57 26.92 -13.67
N GLU A 321 26.89 26.22 -14.75
CA GLU A 321 26.38 26.53 -16.08
C GLU A 321 24.97 25.95 -16.25
N LEU A 322 24.07 26.75 -16.83
CA LEU A 322 22.67 26.38 -17.02
C LEU A 322 22.40 26.10 -18.49
N GLY A 323 21.68 25.02 -18.77
CA GLY A 323 21.27 24.66 -20.12
C GLY A 323 19.97 23.85 -20.12
N ILE A 324 19.32 23.80 -21.28
CA ILE A 324 18.14 22.96 -21.52
C ILE A 324 18.56 21.78 -22.38
N LYS A 325 18.29 20.57 -21.91
CA LYS A 325 18.60 19.33 -22.65
C LYS A 325 17.90 19.34 -24.02
N ALA A 326 18.64 18.96 -25.07
CA ALA A 326 18.18 18.92 -26.47
C ALA A 326 17.75 20.28 -27.07
N CYS A 327 18.04 21.39 -26.38
CA CYS A 327 17.85 22.74 -26.92
C CYS A 327 19.15 23.22 -27.60
N PRO A 328 19.10 23.69 -28.85
CA PRO A 328 20.26 24.33 -29.50
C PRO A 328 20.73 25.54 -28.71
N SER A 329 22.04 25.78 -28.61
CA SER A 329 22.64 26.86 -27.82
C SER A 329 22.01 28.24 -28.13
N ASP A 330 21.69 28.50 -29.40
CA ASP A 330 21.12 29.76 -29.87
C ASP A 330 19.65 29.99 -29.45
N SER A 331 18.97 28.94 -28.98
CA SER A 331 17.58 28.96 -28.55
C SER A 331 17.41 28.85 -27.03
N VAL A 332 18.51 28.70 -26.28
CA VAL A 332 18.49 28.63 -24.82
C VAL A 332 18.23 30.05 -24.26
N PRO A 333 17.18 30.25 -23.45
CA PRO A 333 16.96 31.53 -22.78
C PRO A 333 18.13 31.94 -21.88
N PRO A 334 18.28 33.23 -21.54
CA PRO A 334 19.32 33.70 -20.63
C PRO A 334 19.32 32.93 -19.30
N ALA A 335 20.52 32.67 -18.76
CA ALA A 335 20.68 31.94 -17.50
C ALA A 335 19.87 32.54 -16.34
N THR A 336 19.73 33.86 -16.30
CA THR A 336 18.91 34.59 -15.33
C THR A 336 17.43 34.21 -15.42
N GLU A 337 16.90 34.08 -16.64
CA GLU A 337 15.51 33.66 -16.87
C GLU A 337 15.29 32.19 -16.49
N LEU A 338 16.22 31.30 -16.88
CA LEU A 338 16.17 29.88 -16.52
C LEU A 338 16.16 29.70 -15.00
N MET A 339 17.06 30.39 -14.32
CA MET A 339 17.16 30.36 -12.86
C MET A 339 15.90 30.93 -12.20
N ALA A 340 15.36 32.05 -12.68
CA ALA A 340 14.13 32.63 -12.16
C ALA A 340 12.91 31.70 -12.31
N ARG A 341 12.75 31.05 -13.48
CA ARG A 341 11.69 30.06 -13.73
C ARG A 341 11.83 28.85 -12.81
N TRP A 342 13.04 28.32 -12.68
CA TRP A 342 13.31 27.17 -11.82
C TRP A 342 13.09 27.48 -10.33
N GLN A 343 13.60 28.61 -9.84
CA GLN A 343 13.36 29.08 -8.47
C GLN A 343 11.86 29.27 -8.20
N LYS A 344 11.13 29.92 -9.11
CA LYS A 344 9.67 30.07 -8.99
C LYS A 344 8.95 28.72 -8.86
N GLN A 345 9.31 27.73 -9.68
CA GLN A 345 8.73 26.39 -9.61
C GLN A 345 9.01 25.72 -8.26
N ILE A 346 10.27 25.79 -7.80
CA ILE A 346 10.69 25.22 -6.52
C ILE A 346 9.93 25.88 -5.35
N PHE A 347 9.89 27.20 -5.27
CA PHE A 347 9.23 27.90 -4.17
C PHE A 347 7.70 27.83 -4.22
N THR A 348 7.11 27.68 -5.41
CA THR A 348 5.69 27.34 -5.56
C THR A 348 5.42 25.95 -4.98
N THR A 349 6.26 24.97 -5.30
CA THR A 349 6.16 23.60 -4.75
C THR A 349 6.32 23.60 -3.22
N VAL A 350 7.23 24.41 -2.69
CA VAL A 350 7.41 24.62 -1.23
C VAL A 350 6.14 25.16 -0.61
N ARG A 351 5.62 26.28 -1.13
CA ARG A 351 4.39 26.92 -0.64
C ARG A 351 3.22 25.94 -0.66
N GLU A 352 3.01 25.27 -1.78
CA GLU A 352 1.94 24.27 -1.93
C GLU A 352 2.09 23.11 -0.96
N SER A 353 3.33 22.68 -0.68
CA SER A 353 3.60 21.61 0.27
C SER A 353 3.29 22.03 1.71
N ILE A 354 3.60 23.28 2.08
CA ILE A 354 3.21 23.85 3.38
C ILE A 354 1.68 23.99 3.44
N CYS A 355 1.05 24.59 2.42
CA CYS A 355 -0.41 24.70 2.33
C CYS A 355 -1.10 23.35 2.45
N ALA A 356 -0.61 22.31 1.78
CA ALA A 356 -1.26 21.00 1.79
C ALA A 356 -1.21 20.32 3.17
N ALA A 357 -0.17 20.60 3.97
CA ALA A 357 0.11 19.89 5.23
C ALA A 357 -0.16 20.69 6.51
N LEU A 358 -0.33 22.01 6.42
CA LEU A 358 -0.51 22.84 7.61
C LEU A 358 -1.76 22.44 8.41
N PRO A 359 -1.63 22.10 9.71
CA PRO A 359 -2.79 21.72 10.50
C PRO A 359 -3.86 22.83 10.51
N PRO A 360 -5.16 22.49 10.34
CA PRO A 360 -6.26 23.45 10.42
C PRO A 360 -6.29 24.25 11.73
N ARG A 361 -5.69 23.68 12.78
CA ARG A 361 -5.43 24.33 14.07
C ARG A 361 -4.07 23.88 14.56
N LEU A 362 -3.19 24.84 14.79
CA LEU A 362 -1.88 24.60 15.41
C LEU A 362 -2.05 24.32 16.91
N SER A 363 -1.21 23.43 17.45
CA SER A 363 -1.08 23.25 18.90
C SER A 363 -0.55 24.51 19.58
N LYS A 364 -0.52 24.54 20.92
CA LYS A 364 0.07 25.66 21.66
C LYS A 364 1.55 25.83 21.29
N ASP A 365 2.29 24.73 21.30
CA ASP A 365 3.72 24.70 20.98
C ASP A 365 3.96 25.04 19.50
N GLY A 366 3.11 24.54 18.60
CA GLY A 366 3.19 24.85 17.17
C GLY A 366 2.95 26.33 16.87
N LYS A 367 2.05 27.01 17.58
CA LYS A 367 1.89 28.46 17.44
C LYS A 367 3.14 29.22 17.86
N ALA A 368 3.72 28.85 19.01
CA ALA A 368 4.95 29.47 19.50
C ALA A 368 6.13 29.20 18.52
N ALA A 369 6.26 27.97 18.03
CA ALA A 369 7.29 27.61 17.06
C ALA A 369 7.10 28.31 15.71
N TRP A 370 5.86 28.51 15.25
CA TRP A 370 5.58 29.30 14.05
C TRP A 370 6.01 30.76 14.24
N GLN A 371 5.62 31.38 15.34
CA GLN A 371 6.00 32.76 15.66
C GLN A 371 7.53 32.94 15.74
N ALA A 372 8.22 31.99 16.35
CA ALA A 372 9.67 32.06 16.53
C ALA A 372 10.47 31.82 15.22
N HIS A 373 9.91 31.12 14.23
CA HIS A 373 10.70 30.61 13.10
C HIS A 373 10.12 30.86 11.71
N MET A 374 8.87 31.27 11.59
CA MET A 374 8.17 31.38 10.29
C MET A 374 7.46 32.71 10.07
N ASP A 375 7.09 33.47 11.11
CA ASP A 375 6.40 34.76 10.95
C ASP A 375 7.21 35.80 10.15
N ASP A 376 8.54 35.78 10.30
CA ASP A 376 9.48 36.65 9.59
C ASP A 376 9.96 36.07 8.25
N TYR A 377 9.51 34.86 7.87
CA TYR A 377 10.02 34.20 6.68
C TYR A 377 9.33 34.72 5.41
N LEU A 378 10.14 35.23 4.49
CA LEU A 378 9.74 35.62 3.14
C LEU A 378 10.77 35.10 2.13
N PRO A 379 10.35 34.39 1.07
CA PRO A 379 11.30 33.92 0.06
C PRO A 379 11.88 35.12 -0.71
N ALA A 380 13.18 35.37 -0.53
CA ALA A 380 13.84 36.57 -1.04
C ALA A 380 14.35 36.46 -2.49
N LEU A 381 14.38 35.25 -3.05
CA LEU A 381 15.07 34.97 -4.33
C LEU A 381 14.21 35.23 -5.58
N ASN A 382 12.89 35.41 -5.44
CA ASN A 382 11.99 35.56 -6.58
C ASN A 382 10.75 36.42 -6.22
N VAL A 383 10.51 37.49 -6.98
CA VAL A 383 9.42 38.47 -6.73
C VAL A 383 8.03 37.82 -6.78
N ASP A 384 7.77 36.96 -7.76
CA ASP A 384 6.48 36.27 -7.85
C ASP A 384 6.25 35.39 -6.62
N SER A 385 7.28 34.65 -6.21
CA SER A 385 7.21 33.76 -5.03
C SER A 385 6.99 34.54 -3.73
N PHE A 386 7.50 35.77 -3.65
CA PHE A 386 7.25 36.71 -2.56
C PHE A 386 5.79 37.18 -2.54
N LEU A 387 5.24 37.63 -3.68
CA LEU A 387 3.86 38.12 -3.78
C LEU A 387 2.83 37.03 -3.45
N ASP A 388 3.16 35.80 -3.80
CA ASP A 388 2.33 34.61 -3.63
C ASP A 388 2.39 34.02 -2.21
N TRP A 389 3.27 34.51 -1.34
CA TRP A 389 3.50 33.97 0.00
C TRP A 389 2.44 34.46 1.00
N HIS A 390 1.95 33.56 1.85
CA HIS A 390 1.00 33.94 2.90
C HIS A 390 1.74 34.47 4.13
N LEU A 391 1.39 35.68 4.56
CA LEU A 391 1.99 36.37 5.72
C LEU A 391 1.54 35.83 7.08
N SER A 392 0.58 34.89 7.11
CA SER A 392 0.08 34.32 8.36
C SER A 392 -0.35 32.87 8.19
N PRO A 393 -0.38 32.07 9.28
CA PRO A 393 -0.90 30.70 9.25
C PRO A 393 -2.31 30.59 8.66
N LYS A 394 -3.14 31.63 8.83
CA LYS A 394 -4.54 31.62 8.39
C LYS A 394 -4.67 31.49 6.87
N GLY A 395 -3.78 32.13 6.10
CA GLY A 395 -3.77 32.03 4.64
C GLY A 395 -3.47 30.60 4.18
N PHE A 396 -2.41 30.02 4.74
CA PHE A 396 -2.06 28.62 4.53
C PHE A 396 -3.18 27.66 4.93
N GLN A 397 -3.83 27.87 6.08
CA GLN A 397 -4.95 27.03 6.58
C GLN A 397 -6.20 27.12 5.70
N ALA A 398 -6.53 28.31 5.19
CA ALA A 398 -7.64 28.47 4.25
C ALA A 398 -7.39 27.69 2.96
N GLN A 399 -6.16 27.78 2.44
CA GLN A 399 -5.79 27.01 1.26
C GLN A 399 -5.72 25.50 1.55
N GLN A 400 -5.26 25.11 2.73
CA GLN A 400 -5.28 23.71 3.16
C GLN A 400 -6.70 23.13 3.14
N ALA A 401 -7.67 23.86 3.67
CA ALA A 401 -9.07 23.43 3.69
C ALA A 401 -9.68 23.32 2.28
N ARG A 402 -9.30 24.24 1.37
CA ARG A 402 -9.65 24.15 -0.04
C ARG A 402 -9.03 22.90 -0.67
N LEU A 403 -7.71 22.72 -0.59
CA LEU A 403 -7.03 21.54 -1.13
C LEU A 403 -7.59 20.24 -0.57
N PHE A 404 -7.93 20.19 0.72
CA PHE A 404 -8.56 19.03 1.34
C PHE A 404 -9.91 18.72 0.70
N SER A 405 -10.74 19.73 0.43
CA SER A 405 -12.06 19.57 -0.22
C SER A 405 -11.99 18.97 -1.62
N PHE A 406 -10.84 19.09 -2.30
CA PHE A 406 -10.57 18.49 -3.61
C PHE A 406 -9.73 17.21 -3.52
N ASP A 407 -9.50 16.67 -2.32
CA ASP A 407 -8.63 15.53 -2.08
C ASP A 407 -7.19 15.75 -2.60
N LEU A 408 -6.65 16.95 -2.42
CA LEU A 408 -5.29 17.36 -2.80
C LEU A 408 -4.40 17.75 -1.59
N ALA A 409 -4.97 17.83 -0.38
CA ALA A 409 -4.20 18.06 0.84
C ALA A 409 -3.33 16.85 1.22
N HIS A 410 -2.44 17.04 2.21
CA HIS A 410 -1.62 15.98 2.77
C HIS A 410 -2.48 14.83 3.31
N MET A 411 -3.51 15.17 4.09
CA MET A 411 -4.52 14.22 4.54
C MET A 411 -5.55 13.96 3.43
N PRO A 412 -5.89 12.70 3.14
CA PRO A 412 -6.87 12.38 2.10
C PRO A 412 -8.29 12.72 2.57
N PHE A 413 -9.13 13.17 1.64
CA PHE A 413 -10.49 13.64 1.94
C PHE A 413 -11.34 12.57 2.64
N ARG A 414 -11.21 11.31 2.20
CA ARG A 414 -11.93 10.15 2.74
C ARG A 414 -11.79 9.95 4.25
N PHE A 415 -10.72 10.46 4.87
CA PHE A 415 -10.56 10.36 6.34
C PHE A 415 -11.61 11.18 7.10
N LEU A 416 -12.23 12.18 6.48
CA LEU A 416 -13.33 12.95 7.10
C LEU A 416 -14.56 12.09 7.45
N GLY A 417 -14.78 11.03 6.67
CA GLY A 417 -15.94 10.14 6.83
C GLY A 417 -15.69 8.93 7.71
N LEU A 418 -14.43 8.59 8.02
CA LEU A 418 -14.10 7.45 8.87
C LEU A 418 -14.36 7.74 10.35
N PRO A 419 -14.61 6.71 11.18
CA PRO A 419 -14.66 6.86 12.64
C PRO A 419 -13.40 7.54 13.19
N ARG A 420 -13.55 8.37 14.23
CA ARG A 420 -12.44 9.20 14.74
C ARG A 420 -11.31 8.37 15.34
N GLU A 421 -11.66 7.21 15.87
CA GLU A 421 -10.75 6.23 16.46
C GLU A 421 -9.85 5.57 15.40
N MET A 422 -10.27 5.59 14.13
CA MET A 422 -9.56 4.95 13.02
C MET A 422 -8.58 5.87 12.27
N VAL A 423 -8.64 7.18 12.50
CA VAL A 423 -7.78 8.13 11.80
C VAL A 423 -7.35 9.25 12.72
N ALA A 424 -6.06 9.61 12.65
CA ALA A 424 -5.56 10.80 13.29
C ALA A 424 -6.37 12.01 12.80
N GLN A 425 -6.98 12.75 13.74
CA GLN A 425 -7.77 13.94 13.42
C GLN A 425 -6.90 15.15 13.04
N ARG A 426 -5.58 15.05 13.25
CA ARG A 426 -4.60 16.07 12.86
C ARG A 426 -4.64 16.25 11.34
N GLY A 427 -4.73 17.49 10.88
CA GLY A 427 -4.77 17.81 9.45
C GLY A 427 -6.14 17.68 8.77
N ILE A 428 -7.19 17.22 9.48
CA ILE A 428 -8.56 17.12 8.93
C ILE A 428 -9.35 18.40 9.27
N PRO A 429 -9.77 19.20 8.27
CA PRO A 429 -10.60 20.39 8.49
C PRO A 429 -11.99 20.05 9.04
N ALA A 430 -12.62 21.03 9.67
CA ALA A 430 -14.03 20.90 10.06
C ALA A 430 -14.94 20.78 8.83
N ARG A 431 -15.98 19.95 8.93
CA ARG A 431 -16.94 19.65 7.83
C ARG A 431 -17.53 20.89 7.14
N LYS A 432 -17.66 22.02 7.86
CA LYS A 432 -18.18 23.28 7.31
C LYS A 432 -17.31 23.91 6.22
N PHE A 433 -16.04 23.53 6.14
CA PHE A 433 -15.12 24.04 5.11
C PHE A 433 -15.11 23.17 3.85
N VAL A 434 -15.91 22.10 3.80
CA VAL A 434 -16.01 21.22 2.64
C VAL A 434 -16.81 21.89 1.53
N SER A 435 -16.22 21.95 0.34
CA SER A 435 -16.88 22.50 -0.86
C SER A 435 -17.63 21.41 -1.66
N SER A 436 -18.88 21.68 -2.02
CA SER A 436 -19.73 20.83 -2.88
C SER A 436 -19.67 21.24 -4.35
N CYS A 437 -19.82 20.28 -5.25
CA CYS A 437 -19.87 20.51 -6.69
C CYS A 437 -21.33 20.79 -7.10
N ALA A 438 -21.60 22.02 -7.55
CA ALA A 438 -22.94 22.42 -8.00
C ALA A 438 -23.35 21.79 -9.33
N HIS A 439 -22.40 21.58 -10.25
CA HIS A 439 -22.63 21.09 -11.61
C HIS A 439 -22.33 19.59 -11.76
N ALA A 440 -22.43 18.81 -10.68
CA ALA A 440 -22.06 17.39 -10.70
C ALA A 440 -22.85 16.57 -11.74
N ALA A 441 -24.13 16.92 -11.95
CA ALA A 441 -25.01 16.28 -12.93
C ALA A 441 -24.60 16.51 -14.40
N GLU A 442 -23.87 17.58 -14.67
CA GLU A 442 -23.35 17.88 -16.02
C GLU A 442 -22.02 17.16 -16.29
N LEU A 443 -21.30 16.78 -15.22
CA LEU A 443 -19.94 16.26 -15.30
C LEU A 443 -19.85 14.74 -15.21
N LEU A 444 -20.82 14.08 -14.57
CA LEU A 444 -20.74 12.66 -14.23
C LEU A 444 -22.06 11.92 -14.51
N PRO A 445 -22.00 10.63 -14.88
CA PRO A 445 -23.19 9.81 -15.08
C PRO A 445 -24.01 9.63 -13.80
N ASP A 446 -25.33 9.45 -13.95
CA ASP A 446 -26.26 9.25 -12.82
C ASP A 446 -25.88 8.09 -11.90
N SER A 447 -25.37 6.99 -12.47
CA SER A 447 -24.91 5.82 -11.69
C SER A 447 -23.78 6.15 -10.71
N VAL A 448 -22.87 7.06 -11.09
CA VAL A 448 -21.79 7.55 -10.22
C VAL A 448 -22.35 8.49 -9.15
N LEU A 449 -23.31 9.33 -9.52
CA LEU A 449 -23.95 10.27 -8.60
C LEU A 449 -24.77 9.53 -7.53
N ASP A 450 -25.52 8.49 -7.90
CA ASP A 450 -26.30 7.66 -6.99
C ASP A 450 -25.42 6.95 -5.95
N GLY A 451 -24.37 6.28 -6.41
CA GLY A 451 -23.38 5.68 -5.51
C GLY A 451 -22.75 6.72 -4.58
N THR A 452 -22.43 7.90 -5.11
CA THR A 452 -21.85 8.99 -4.28
C THR A 452 -22.85 9.51 -3.24
N ARG A 453 -24.14 9.60 -3.57
CA ARG A 453 -25.20 10.01 -2.63
C ARG A 453 -25.32 9.02 -1.46
N HIS A 454 -25.33 7.72 -1.75
CA HIS A 454 -25.31 6.68 -0.70
C HIS A 454 -24.08 6.82 0.21
N LEU A 455 -22.90 6.99 -0.38
CA LEU A 455 -21.68 7.18 0.40
C LEU A 455 -21.73 8.44 1.27
N ALA A 456 -22.20 9.56 0.72
CA ALA A 456 -22.37 10.81 1.45
C ALA A 456 -23.31 10.65 2.66
N GLN A 457 -24.38 9.86 2.51
CA GLN A 457 -25.28 9.51 3.61
C GLN A 457 -24.57 8.67 4.69
N TRP A 458 -23.81 7.64 4.31
CA TRP A 458 -23.06 6.79 5.26
C TRP A 458 -22.12 7.62 6.14
N ILE A 459 -21.47 8.63 5.56
CA ILE A 459 -20.52 9.50 6.28
C ILE A 459 -21.17 10.77 6.87
N ARG A 460 -22.49 10.92 6.70
CA ARG A 460 -23.31 12.06 7.18
C ARG A 460 -22.84 13.42 6.64
N LEU A 461 -22.53 13.48 5.34
CA LEU A 461 -22.29 14.73 4.62
C LEU A 461 -23.54 15.14 3.83
N LYS A 462 -23.73 16.45 3.68
CA LYS A 462 -24.78 17.02 2.83
C LYS A 462 -24.19 17.35 1.47
N GLY A 463 -24.94 17.10 0.40
CA GLY A 463 -24.53 17.40 -0.97
C GLY A 463 -23.47 16.44 -1.51
N LEU A 464 -22.88 16.82 -2.66
CA LEU A 464 -21.86 16.05 -3.37
C LEU A 464 -20.51 16.79 -3.31
N PRO A 465 -19.64 16.48 -2.35
CA PRO A 465 -18.35 17.14 -2.22
C PRO A 465 -17.40 16.78 -3.36
N HIS A 466 -16.55 17.73 -3.77
CA HIS A 466 -15.55 17.51 -4.83
C HIS A 466 -14.63 16.32 -4.50
N GLY A 467 -14.21 16.20 -3.24
CA GLY A 467 -13.34 15.13 -2.77
C GLY A 467 -13.97 13.74 -2.72
N LEU A 468 -15.28 13.60 -2.99
CA LEU A 468 -15.88 12.29 -3.31
C LEU A 468 -15.99 12.05 -4.81
N LEU A 469 -16.44 13.06 -5.56
CA LEU A 469 -16.68 12.94 -7.00
C LEU A 469 -15.39 12.79 -7.82
N PHE A 470 -14.33 13.47 -7.41
CA PHE A 470 -13.04 13.53 -8.10
C PHE A 470 -11.90 13.11 -7.17
N ALA A 471 -12.12 12.04 -6.39
CA ALA A 471 -11.15 11.58 -5.41
C ALA A 471 -9.87 11.07 -6.08
N THR A 472 -8.72 11.58 -5.66
CA THR A 472 -7.40 11.05 -6.07
C THR A 472 -6.98 9.86 -5.22
N ARG A 473 -7.53 9.76 -4.00
CA ARG A 473 -7.29 8.73 -2.99
C ARG A 473 -8.65 8.25 -2.44
N PRO A 474 -9.48 7.60 -3.26
CA PRO A 474 -10.82 7.13 -2.90
C PRO A 474 -10.81 6.11 -1.74
N TYR A 475 -11.97 5.88 -1.12
CA TYR A 475 -12.15 4.81 -0.13
C TYR A 475 -11.73 3.46 -0.71
N ASN A 476 -11.07 2.65 0.12
CA ASN A 476 -10.82 1.25 -0.23
C ASN A 476 -11.99 0.37 0.25
N LEU A 477 -12.09 -0.84 -0.30
CA LEU A 477 -13.17 -1.78 0.03
C LEU A 477 -13.29 -2.07 1.53
N PRO A 478 -12.20 -2.37 2.27
CA PRO A 478 -12.26 -2.54 3.73
C PRO A 478 -12.92 -1.38 4.48
N GLU A 479 -12.64 -0.15 4.07
CA GLU A 479 -13.26 1.04 4.67
C GLU A 479 -14.75 1.15 4.35
N LEU A 480 -15.17 0.78 3.14
CA LEU A 480 -16.59 0.77 2.77
C LEU A 480 -17.38 -0.23 3.62
N PHE A 481 -16.83 -1.42 3.89
CA PHE A 481 -17.43 -2.40 4.81
C PHE A 481 -17.56 -1.87 6.25
N ILE A 482 -16.67 -0.97 6.67
CA ILE A 482 -16.74 -0.34 7.99
C ILE A 482 -17.81 0.76 8.04
N LEU A 483 -17.95 1.52 6.95
CA LEU A 483 -18.90 2.62 6.85
C LEU A 483 -20.35 2.13 6.74
N ASN A 484 -20.57 1.04 6.00
CA ASN A 484 -21.88 0.42 5.90
C ASN A 484 -22.09 -0.58 7.06
N LYS A 485 -22.88 -0.20 8.07
CA LYS A 485 -23.17 -1.07 9.23
C LYS A 485 -23.92 -2.36 8.86
N ALA A 486 -24.60 -2.37 7.72
CA ALA A 486 -25.39 -3.47 7.18
C ALA A 486 -24.76 -4.02 5.89
N ALA A 487 -23.43 -3.93 5.75
CA ALA A 487 -22.72 -4.31 4.52
C ALA A 487 -22.91 -5.77 4.08
N TYR A 488 -23.36 -6.64 4.99
CA TYR A 488 -23.55 -8.06 4.75
C TYR A 488 -25.03 -8.45 4.64
N ASP A 489 -25.93 -7.48 4.77
CA ASP A 489 -27.37 -7.72 4.65
C ASP A 489 -27.74 -7.69 3.17
N ALA A 490 -28.44 -8.73 2.68
CA ALA A 490 -28.80 -8.84 1.26
C ALA A 490 -29.55 -7.59 0.74
N ALA A 491 -30.38 -6.97 1.60
CA ALA A 491 -31.12 -5.74 1.29
C ALA A 491 -30.25 -4.48 1.08
N GLN A 492 -28.95 -4.54 1.36
CA GLN A 492 -28.00 -3.44 1.15
C GLN A 492 -27.00 -3.71 0.02
N SER A 493 -27.12 -4.85 -0.67
CA SER A 493 -26.21 -5.24 -1.74
C SER A 493 -26.19 -4.21 -2.88
N GLU A 494 -27.35 -3.75 -3.35
CA GLU A 494 -27.46 -2.76 -4.43
C GLU A 494 -26.80 -1.42 -4.06
N ALA A 495 -27.05 -0.93 -2.84
CA ALA A 495 -26.43 0.31 -2.35
C ALA A 495 -24.90 0.17 -2.26
N MET A 496 -24.41 -0.99 -1.82
CA MET A 496 -22.97 -1.27 -1.78
C MET A 496 -22.37 -1.34 -3.20
N GLN A 497 -23.03 -2.02 -4.15
CA GLN A 497 -22.60 -2.08 -5.55
C GLN A 497 -22.53 -0.68 -6.18
N ALA A 498 -23.54 0.17 -5.97
CA ALA A 498 -23.56 1.54 -6.46
C ALA A 498 -22.40 2.37 -5.89
N VAL A 499 -22.15 2.28 -4.58
CA VAL A 499 -21.02 2.98 -3.93
C VAL A 499 -19.68 2.50 -4.48
N VAL A 500 -19.50 1.20 -4.67
CA VAL A 500 -18.25 0.64 -5.19
C VAL A 500 -18.05 1.07 -6.64
N LEU A 501 -19.09 1.09 -7.47
CA LEU A 501 -19.03 1.61 -8.83
C LEU A 501 -18.58 3.07 -8.86
N ALA A 502 -19.21 3.92 -8.05
CA ALA A 502 -18.89 5.35 -8.00
C ALA A 502 -17.45 5.62 -7.54
N VAL A 503 -16.93 4.84 -6.60
CA VAL A 503 -15.63 5.08 -5.95
C VAL A 503 -14.48 4.34 -6.64
N ARG A 504 -14.74 3.18 -7.24
CA ARG A 504 -13.73 2.25 -7.75
C ARG A 504 -13.85 1.96 -9.24
N GLY A 505 -14.97 2.33 -9.87
CA GLY A 505 -15.21 2.10 -11.30
C GLY A 505 -15.62 0.68 -11.68
N PHE A 506 -15.99 -0.17 -10.71
CA PHE A 506 -16.50 -1.52 -10.94
C PHE A 506 -17.61 -1.87 -9.94
N THR A 507 -18.43 -2.87 -10.24
CA THR A 507 -19.50 -3.36 -9.35
C THR A 507 -19.09 -4.63 -8.60
N LEU A 508 -19.61 -4.84 -7.39
CA LEU A 508 -19.43 -6.11 -6.69
C LEU A 508 -20.26 -7.19 -7.39
N GLY A 509 -19.68 -8.37 -7.63
CA GLY A 509 -20.40 -9.51 -8.19
C GLY A 509 -21.24 -10.26 -7.16
N ASP A 510 -21.93 -11.32 -7.60
CA ASP A 510 -22.83 -12.14 -6.77
C ASP A 510 -22.11 -12.92 -5.66
N ALA A 511 -20.79 -13.08 -5.77
CA ALA A 511 -19.95 -13.73 -4.77
C ALA A 511 -19.49 -12.77 -3.64
N ALA A 512 -20.10 -11.60 -3.50
CA ALA A 512 -19.82 -10.69 -2.39
C ALA A 512 -20.18 -11.32 -1.04
N PRO A 513 -19.45 -11.01 0.05
CA PRO A 513 -19.77 -11.54 1.37
C PRO A 513 -21.19 -11.16 1.83
N VAL A 514 -21.97 -12.15 2.29
CA VAL A 514 -23.39 -11.96 2.64
C VAL A 514 -23.81 -12.88 3.78
N CYS A 515 -24.70 -12.40 4.66
CA CYS A 515 -25.36 -13.23 5.66
C CYS A 515 -26.45 -14.08 5.00
N ASP A 516 -26.39 -15.39 5.19
CA ASP A 516 -27.44 -16.29 4.71
C ASP A 516 -28.69 -16.29 5.60
N LYS A 517 -29.72 -17.01 5.15
CA LYS A 517 -31.00 -17.17 5.87
C LYS A 517 -30.89 -17.84 7.24
N HIS A 518 -29.78 -18.51 7.53
CA HIS A 518 -29.49 -19.16 8.80
C HIS A 518 -28.64 -18.27 9.73
N GLY A 519 -28.30 -17.06 9.29
CA GLY A 519 -27.49 -16.11 10.05
C GLY A 519 -25.99 -16.39 10.01
N VAL A 520 -25.51 -17.22 9.06
CA VAL A 520 -24.09 -17.47 8.84
C VAL A 520 -23.56 -16.46 7.83
N LEU A 521 -22.45 -15.81 8.15
CA LEU A 521 -21.78 -14.90 7.21
C LEU A 521 -20.94 -15.70 6.23
N GLN A 522 -21.38 -15.74 4.97
CA GLN A 522 -20.71 -16.41 3.86
C GLN A 522 -19.65 -15.49 3.25
N ILE A 523 -18.41 -15.97 3.16
CA ILE A 523 -17.25 -15.21 2.68
C ILE A 523 -16.48 -16.10 1.69
N PRO A 524 -16.80 -16.02 0.39
CA PRO A 524 -16.12 -16.82 -0.64
C PRO A 524 -14.63 -16.47 -0.70
N ASP A 525 -13.75 -17.48 -0.63
CA ASP A 525 -12.30 -17.29 -0.64
C ASP A 525 -11.59 -18.48 -1.29
N GLY A 526 -11.63 -18.51 -2.63
CA GLY A 526 -10.88 -19.45 -3.44
C GLY A 526 -11.26 -20.92 -3.26
N GLN A 527 -10.33 -21.81 -3.65
CA GLN A 527 -10.54 -23.25 -3.60
C GLN A 527 -10.53 -23.80 -2.16
N PRO A 528 -11.36 -24.81 -1.87
CA PRO A 528 -11.30 -25.65 -0.69
C PRO A 528 -9.88 -25.98 -0.23
N GLN A 529 -9.58 -25.75 1.05
CA GLN A 529 -8.33 -26.16 1.66
C GLN A 529 -8.59 -27.22 2.73
N ARG A 530 -7.80 -28.28 2.71
CA ARG A 530 -7.85 -29.32 3.75
C ARG A 530 -7.32 -28.80 5.09
N ARG A 531 -6.20 -28.07 5.03
CA ARG A 531 -5.44 -27.64 6.20
C ARG A 531 -5.28 -26.14 6.26
N TYR A 532 -5.29 -25.61 7.47
CA TYR A 532 -5.21 -24.18 7.73
C TYR A 532 -4.12 -23.89 8.74
N GLY A 533 -3.17 -23.07 8.33
CA GLY A 533 -2.12 -22.56 9.20
C GLY A 533 -2.58 -21.33 9.98
N ILE A 534 -2.40 -21.36 11.30
CA ILE A 534 -2.84 -20.31 12.23
C ILE A 534 -1.64 -19.85 13.04
N ALA A 535 -1.20 -18.61 12.81
CA ALA A 535 -0.21 -17.92 13.61
C ALA A 535 -0.87 -17.34 14.86
N VAL A 536 -0.56 -17.92 16.02
CA VAL A 536 -0.97 -17.43 17.32
C VAL A 536 0.16 -16.59 17.90
N SER A 537 -0.16 -15.35 18.28
CA SER A 537 0.86 -14.43 18.80
C SER A 537 1.08 -14.58 20.31
N SER A 538 2.32 -14.30 20.69
CA SER A 538 2.74 -13.93 22.03
C SER A 538 3.01 -12.43 21.99
N TRP A 539 1.95 -11.64 22.12
CA TRP A 539 1.98 -10.17 22.06
C TRP A 539 1.68 -9.57 23.43
N LYS A 540 2.49 -8.59 23.87
CA LYS A 540 2.25 -7.88 25.13
C LYS A 540 1.72 -6.47 24.89
N THR A 541 0.55 -6.20 25.44
CA THR A 541 0.04 -4.84 25.68
C THR A 541 0.33 -4.46 27.13
N GLN A 542 0.99 -3.32 27.35
CA GLN A 542 1.31 -2.91 28.72
C GLN A 542 0.07 -2.41 29.45
N MET A 543 -0.02 -2.68 30.75
CA MET A 543 -1.11 -2.16 31.59
C MET A 543 -1.21 -0.62 31.52
N VAL A 544 -0.07 0.08 31.46
CA VAL A 544 -0.04 1.55 31.31
C VAL A 544 -0.60 2.02 29.95
N SER A 545 -0.41 1.25 28.88
CA SER A 545 -1.01 1.52 27.57
C SER A 545 -2.53 1.30 27.61
N TRP A 546 -2.97 0.24 28.29
CA TRP A 546 -4.39 0.01 28.53
C TRP A 546 -5.04 1.13 29.34
N THR A 547 -4.42 1.55 30.46
CA THR A 547 -4.89 2.69 31.26
C THR A 547 -4.96 3.95 30.41
N ALA A 548 -3.96 4.22 29.58
CA ALA A 548 -3.97 5.37 28.68
C ALA A 548 -5.13 5.31 27.69
N SER A 549 -5.42 4.14 27.11
CA SER A 549 -6.56 3.94 26.20
C SER A 549 -7.93 4.16 26.88
N VAL A 550 -8.11 3.65 28.11
CA VAL A 550 -9.30 3.89 28.94
C VAL A 550 -9.46 5.40 29.24
N MET A 551 -8.37 6.06 29.61
CA MET A 551 -8.36 7.48 30.00
C MET A 551 -8.29 8.47 28.82
N ARG A 552 -8.22 7.96 27.57
CA ARG A 552 -7.97 8.75 26.34
C ARG A 552 -6.69 9.61 26.40
N LEU A 553 -5.64 9.05 27.01
CA LEU A 553 -4.31 9.64 27.07
C LEU A 553 -3.41 9.06 25.96
N PRO A 554 -2.34 9.78 25.56
CA PRO A 554 -1.29 9.23 24.70
C PRO A 554 -0.73 7.91 25.24
N ASP A 555 -0.50 6.94 24.35
CA ASP A 555 0.16 5.68 24.72
C ASP A 555 1.58 5.96 25.24
N PRO A 556 1.90 5.61 26.50
CA PRO A 556 3.22 5.84 27.07
C PRO A 556 4.29 4.89 26.50
N ASP A 557 3.90 3.78 25.86
CA ASP A 557 4.83 2.82 25.29
C ASP A 557 5.27 3.23 23.87
N ALA A 558 6.27 4.10 23.80
CA ALA A 558 6.84 4.59 22.54
C ALA A 558 7.42 3.48 21.64
N GLN A 559 7.69 2.28 22.17
CA GLN A 559 8.24 1.16 21.41
C GLN A 559 7.16 0.22 20.87
N ARG A 560 5.91 0.32 21.32
CA ARG A 560 4.83 -0.62 20.97
C ARG A 560 4.67 -0.79 19.47
N TYR A 561 4.61 0.32 18.71
CA TYR A 561 4.48 0.26 17.26
C TYR A 561 5.68 -0.43 16.59
N ALA A 562 6.91 -0.14 17.03
CA ALA A 562 8.12 -0.76 16.48
C ALA A 562 8.19 -2.26 16.79
N ARG A 563 7.78 -2.69 17.99
CA ARG A 563 7.69 -4.11 18.36
C ARG A 563 6.64 -4.84 17.52
N LEU A 564 5.49 -4.21 17.30
CA LEU A 564 4.44 -4.77 16.45
C LEU A 564 4.91 -4.93 15.00
N CYS A 565 5.55 -3.91 14.42
CA CYS A 565 6.12 -4.00 13.08
C CYS A 565 7.12 -5.17 12.98
N HIS A 566 7.96 -5.36 13.99
CA HIS A 566 8.92 -6.47 14.03
C HIS A 566 8.24 -7.84 14.09
N LEU A 567 7.20 -8.00 14.92
CA LEU A 567 6.41 -9.23 15.00
C LEU A 567 5.74 -9.54 13.65
N LEU A 568 5.16 -8.52 13.00
CA LEU A 568 4.50 -8.65 11.71
C LEU A 568 5.49 -8.98 10.58
N ASP A 569 6.69 -8.41 10.59
CA ASP A 569 7.74 -8.76 9.62
C ASP A 569 8.10 -10.26 9.70
N GLY A 570 8.15 -10.83 10.90
CA GLY A 570 8.37 -12.26 11.09
C GLY A 570 7.29 -13.12 10.41
N VAL A 571 6.03 -12.72 10.55
CA VAL A 571 4.88 -13.39 9.93
C VAL A 571 4.89 -13.20 8.40
N ILE A 572 5.20 -11.99 7.91
CA ILE A 572 5.27 -11.66 6.48
C ILE A 572 6.42 -12.39 5.77
N ALA A 573 7.52 -12.66 6.47
CA ALA A 573 8.68 -13.37 5.93
C ALA A 573 8.40 -14.86 5.69
N GLN A 574 7.47 -15.47 6.43
CA GLN A 574 7.17 -16.91 6.37
C GLN A 574 5.67 -17.19 6.11
N PRO A 575 5.11 -16.75 4.97
CA PRO A 575 3.66 -16.78 4.75
C PRO A 575 3.12 -18.19 4.46
N GLN A 576 3.94 -19.11 3.92
CA GLN A 576 3.50 -20.44 3.46
C GLN A 576 2.94 -21.34 4.56
N HIS A 577 3.03 -20.92 5.83
CA HIS A 577 2.46 -21.64 6.96
C HIS A 577 1.32 -20.90 7.66
N SER A 578 0.97 -19.66 7.30
CA SER A 578 0.00 -18.86 8.06
C SER A 578 -1.08 -18.26 7.19
N ARG A 579 -2.29 -18.83 7.21
CA ARG A 579 -3.49 -18.22 6.60
C ARG A 579 -4.15 -17.20 7.52
N TYR A 580 -4.01 -17.36 8.83
CA TYR A 580 -4.54 -16.44 9.84
C TYR A 580 -3.46 -15.98 10.81
N LEU A 581 -3.46 -14.70 11.15
CA LEU A 581 -2.75 -14.15 12.31
C LEU A 581 -3.77 -13.77 13.37
N VAL A 582 -3.56 -14.26 14.59
CA VAL A 582 -4.43 -14.03 15.76
C VAL A 582 -3.68 -13.23 16.82
N LEU A 583 -4.25 -12.08 17.21
CA LEU A 583 -3.73 -11.24 18.29
C LEU A 583 -4.70 -11.20 19.49
N PRO A 584 -4.23 -10.94 20.72
CA PRO A 584 -5.05 -10.95 21.94
C PRO A 584 -6.17 -9.90 21.96
N GLU A 585 -6.99 -9.96 23.00
CA GLU A 585 -7.97 -8.92 23.35
C GLU A 585 -7.28 -7.55 23.55
N LEU A 586 -7.89 -6.45 23.08
CA LEU A 586 -7.35 -5.08 23.15
C LEU A 586 -5.91 -4.88 22.60
N ALA A 587 -5.44 -5.78 21.73
CA ALA A 587 -4.05 -5.78 21.27
C ALA A 587 -3.67 -4.57 20.40
N LEU A 588 -4.59 -4.09 19.55
CA LEU A 588 -4.32 -3.06 18.54
C LEU A 588 -5.17 -1.79 18.70
N PRO A 589 -4.58 -0.60 18.55
CA PRO A 589 -5.32 0.62 18.25
C PRO A 589 -6.07 0.53 16.91
N ALA A 590 -7.29 1.07 16.86
CA ALA A 590 -8.15 0.97 15.67
C ALA A 590 -7.55 1.61 14.41
N HIS A 591 -6.80 2.72 14.55
CA HIS A 591 -6.20 3.42 13.41
C HIS A 591 -5.03 2.67 12.75
N TRP A 592 -4.46 1.67 13.41
CA TRP A 592 -3.41 0.82 12.82
C TRP A 592 -3.99 -0.30 11.95
N PHE A 593 -5.22 -0.72 12.22
CA PHE A 593 -5.80 -1.97 11.73
C PHE A 593 -5.79 -2.10 10.20
N ILE A 594 -6.40 -1.16 9.47
CA ILE A 594 -6.61 -1.30 8.01
C ILE A 594 -5.29 -1.42 7.25
N ARG A 595 -4.26 -0.70 7.71
CA ARG A 595 -2.94 -0.74 7.07
C ARG A 595 -2.24 -2.07 7.29
N ILE A 596 -2.25 -2.55 8.53
CA ILE A 596 -1.67 -3.84 8.89
C ILE A 596 -2.39 -4.95 8.11
N ALA A 597 -3.72 -4.94 8.14
CA ALA A 597 -4.55 -5.90 7.42
C ALA A 597 -4.24 -5.94 5.91
N ARG A 598 -4.11 -4.79 5.26
CA ARG A 598 -3.74 -4.72 3.83
C ARG A 598 -2.30 -5.21 3.57
N LYS A 599 -1.37 -4.97 4.49
CA LYS A 599 0.01 -5.45 4.36
C LYS A 599 0.07 -6.98 4.45
N LEU A 600 -0.68 -7.55 5.39
CA LEU A 600 -0.83 -9.00 5.57
C LEU A 600 -1.56 -9.66 4.39
N GLN A 601 -2.61 -9.02 3.86
CA GLN A 601 -3.35 -9.50 2.69
C GLN A 601 -2.48 -9.63 1.44
N GLY A 602 -1.48 -8.75 1.26
CA GLY A 602 -0.47 -8.89 0.19
C GLY A 602 0.37 -10.18 0.27
N ARG A 603 0.24 -10.94 1.37
CA ARG A 603 0.84 -12.26 1.59
C ARG A 603 -0.20 -13.38 1.76
N GLY A 604 -1.49 -13.09 1.54
CA GLY A 604 -2.58 -14.05 1.75
C GLY A 604 -2.91 -14.34 3.22
N ILE A 605 -2.52 -13.44 4.13
CA ILE A 605 -2.71 -13.61 5.57
C ILE A 605 -3.91 -12.78 6.03
N SER A 606 -4.92 -13.44 6.58
CA SER A 606 -6.06 -12.81 7.25
C SER A 606 -5.69 -12.42 8.69
N LEU A 607 -6.24 -11.32 9.21
CA LEU A 607 -5.96 -10.83 10.56
C LEU A 607 -7.22 -10.89 11.42
N ILE A 608 -7.13 -11.52 12.60
CA ILE A 608 -8.18 -11.52 13.62
C ILE A 608 -7.56 -10.99 14.91
N THR A 609 -8.09 -9.89 15.46
CA THR A 609 -7.45 -9.16 16.58
C THR A 609 -8.46 -8.46 17.45
N GLY A 610 -8.19 -8.40 18.75
CA GLY A 610 -8.82 -7.44 19.64
C GLY A 610 -8.39 -6.02 19.29
N ILE A 611 -9.34 -5.09 19.33
CA ILE A 611 -9.13 -3.66 19.16
C ILE A 611 -9.32 -2.98 20.51
N GLU A 612 -8.47 -2.01 20.81
CA GLU A 612 -8.63 -1.13 21.97
C GLU A 612 -10.04 -0.53 22.08
N TYR A 613 -10.43 -0.13 23.29
CA TYR A 613 -11.77 0.34 23.56
C TYR A 613 -12.21 1.46 22.60
N LEU A 614 -13.31 1.20 21.89
CA LEU A 614 -13.94 2.22 21.08
C LEU A 614 -14.88 3.03 21.95
N HIS A 615 -14.51 4.29 22.13
CA HIS A 615 -15.23 5.22 22.97
C HIS A 615 -16.53 5.70 22.32
N ALA A 616 -17.60 5.73 23.11
CA ALA A 616 -18.92 6.19 22.68
C ALA A 616 -19.43 7.33 23.57
N SER A 617 -20.55 7.93 23.16
CA SER A 617 -21.24 8.95 23.96
C SER A 617 -21.76 8.39 25.28
N LYS A 618 -21.98 9.26 26.28
CA LYS A 618 -22.56 8.92 27.59
C LYS A 618 -21.68 7.96 28.40
N ALA A 619 -20.38 8.24 28.47
CA ALA A 619 -19.40 7.47 29.25
C ALA A 619 -19.44 5.96 28.96
N ARG A 620 -19.46 5.59 27.68
CA ARG A 620 -19.53 4.20 27.23
C ARG A 620 -18.31 3.82 26.42
N VAL A 621 -17.96 2.54 26.52
CA VAL A 621 -16.91 1.91 25.69
C VAL A 621 -17.41 0.61 25.08
N ARG A 622 -16.78 0.22 23.98
CA ARG A 622 -16.98 -1.08 23.31
C ARG A 622 -15.66 -1.81 23.26
N ASN A 623 -15.67 -3.08 23.65
CA ASN A 623 -14.57 -4.00 23.44
C ASN A 623 -14.90 -4.84 22.20
N GLN A 624 -14.06 -4.81 21.18
CA GLN A 624 -14.35 -5.43 19.89
C GLN A 624 -13.22 -6.31 19.39
N VAL A 625 -13.59 -7.39 18.70
CA VAL A 625 -12.69 -8.15 17.83
C VAL A 625 -13.00 -7.82 16.38
N TRP A 626 -11.97 -7.52 15.61
CA TRP A 626 -12.06 -7.23 14.19
C TRP A 626 -11.37 -8.34 13.39
N ALA A 627 -12.03 -8.82 12.35
CA ALA A 627 -11.51 -9.81 11.42
C ALA A 627 -11.42 -9.19 10.03
N ALA A 628 -10.20 -9.08 9.52
CA ALA A 628 -9.88 -8.75 8.15
C ALA A 628 -9.64 -10.06 7.39
N LEU A 629 -10.61 -10.45 6.56
CA LEU A 629 -10.65 -11.74 5.90
C LEU A 629 -10.49 -11.58 4.39
N SER A 630 -9.70 -12.46 3.77
CA SER A 630 -9.58 -12.51 2.31
C SER A 630 -10.90 -12.90 1.68
N HIS A 631 -11.14 -12.43 0.46
CA HIS A 631 -12.21 -12.95 -0.37
C HIS A 631 -11.91 -12.68 -1.84
N ASP A 632 -12.44 -13.51 -2.72
CA ASP A 632 -12.27 -13.38 -4.18
C ASP A 632 -13.60 -13.08 -4.89
N GLY A 633 -14.64 -12.72 -4.13
CA GLY A 633 -15.98 -12.41 -4.63
C GLY A 633 -16.08 -11.30 -5.70
N LEU A 634 -14.96 -10.69 -6.08
CA LEU A 634 -14.82 -9.64 -7.09
C LEU A 634 -14.10 -10.11 -8.36
N GLY A 635 -13.74 -11.39 -8.45
CA GLY A 635 -12.86 -11.91 -9.49
C GLY A 635 -11.38 -11.62 -9.26
N PHE A 636 -11.02 -10.99 -8.13
CA PHE A 636 -9.65 -10.79 -7.69
C PHE A 636 -9.56 -10.80 -6.15
N PRO A 637 -8.40 -11.16 -5.57
CA PRO A 637 -8.21 -11.16 -4.12
C PRO A 637 -8.42 -9.77 -3.50
N SER A 638 -9.34 -9.70 -2.55
CA SER A 638 -9.74 -8.50 -1.80
C SER A 638 -9.81 -8.81 -0.30
N LEU A 639 -10.22 -7.81 0.49
CA LEU A 639 -10.35 -7.90 1.94
C LEU A 639 -11.70 -7.34 2.40
N MET A 640 -12.40 -8.10 3.23
CA MET A 640 -13.62 -7.68 3.93
C MET A 640 -13.33 -7.50 5.43
N ILE A 641 -14.13 -6.68 6.12
CA ILE A 641 -13.95 -6.41 7.56
C ILE A 641 -15.19 -6.80 8.36
N TYR A 642 -15.07 -7.85 9.16
CA TYR A 642 -16.06 -8.21 10.17
C TYR A 642 -15.71 -7.60 11.53
N ARG A 643 -16.71 -7.13 12.28
CA ARG A 643 -16.55 -6.56 13.63
C ARG A 643 -17.55 -7.21 14.57
N GLN A 644 -17.09 -7.66 15.72
CA GLN A 644 -17.93 -8.23 16.78
C GLN A 644 -17.69 -7.50 18.09
N ASP A 645 -18.79 -7.07 18.73
CA ASP A 645 -18.78 -6.54 20.08
C ASP A 645 -18.76 -7.67 21.10
N LYS A 646 -17.94 -7.52 22.15
CA LYS A 646 -18.08 -8.24 23.41
C LYS A 646 -19.43 -7.86 24.05
N GLN A 647 -20.22 -8.86 24.44
CA GLN A 647 -21.59 -8.64 24.88
C GLN A 647 -21.70 -8.20 26.34
N ARG A 648 -20.78 -8.69 27.19
CA ARG A 648 -20.75 -8.38 28.62
C ARG A 648 -19.30 -8.21 29.09
N PRO A 649 -19.01 -7.24 29.97
CA PRO A 649 -17.68 -7.10 30.53
C PRO A 649 -17.33 -8.30 31.42
N ALA A 650 -16.04 -8.58 31.57
CA ALA A 650 -15.57 -9.37 32.69
C ALA A 650 -15.76 -8.59 34.00
N PHE A 651 -15.93 -9.27 35.13
CA PHE A 651 -16.18 -8.61 36.42
C PHE A 651 -15.09 -7.57 36.78
N HIS A 652 -13.82 -7.95 36.65
CA HIS A 652 -12.70 -7.03 36.90
C HIS A 652 -12.63 -5.89 35.87
N GLU A 653 -12.96 -6.18 34.61
CA GLU A 653 -13.03 -5.17 33.54
C GLU A 653 -14.08 -4.10 33.85
N GLU A 654 -15.27 -4.51 34.27
CA GLU A 654 -16.36 -3.61 34.68
C GLU A 654 -15.94 -2.69 35.84
N GLN A 655 -15.37 -3.28 36.90
CA GLN A 655 -14.92 -2.53 38.07
C GLN A 655 -13.84 -1.50 37.73
N GLU A 656 -12.86 -1.88 36.91
CA GLU A 656 -11.74 -1.00 36.59
C GLU A 656 -12.12 0.10 35.61
N LEU A 657 -13.02 -0.17 34.65
CA LEU A 657 -13.57 0.84 33.76
C LEU A 657 -14.35 1.92 34.54
N GLU A 658 -15.16 1.51 35.51
CA GLU A 658 -15.87 2.42 36.39
C GLU A 658 -14.90 3.19 37.30
N ARG A 659 -13.94 2.49 37.93
CA ARG A 659 -12.97 3.09 38.85
C ARG A 659 -12.07 4.15 38.20
N LEU A 660 -11.60 3.90 36.98
CA LEU A 660 -10.65 4.78 36.30
C LEU A 660 -11.34 5.99 35.67
N ALA A 661 -12.48 5.79 35.02
CA ALA A 661 -13.08 6.80 34.15
C ALA A 661 -14.62 6.85 34.18
N GLY A 662 -15.28 6.10 35.08
CA GLY A 662 -16.75 6.02 35.16
C GLY A 662 -17.38 5.48 33.87
N LEU A 663 -16.75 4.47 33.26
CA LEU A 663 -17.13 3.95 31.94
C LEU A 663 -17.95 2.66 32.03
N GLU A 664 -19.07 2.62 31.29
CA GLU A 664 -19.90 1.43 31.07
C GLU A 664 -19.49 0.71 29.77
N LEU A 665 -19.15 -0.58 29.84
CA LEU A 665 -18.99 -1.41 28.62
C LEU A 665 -20.36 -1.76 28.05
N LYS A 666 -20.61 -1.39 26.78
CA LYS A 666 -21.89 -1.66 26.12
C LYS A 666 -21.74 -1.94 24.62
N PRO A 667 -22.22 -3.09 24.11
CA PRO A 667 -22.15 -3.42 22.69
C PRO A 667 -23.02 -2.49 21.82
N ASP A 668 -22.61 -2.24 20.57
CA ASP A 668 -23.44 -1.58 19.54
C ASP A 668 -24.37 -2.60 18.87
N LYS A 669 -23.83 -3.79 18.56
CA LYS A 669 -24.56 -4.91 17.96
C LYS A 669 -24.73 -6.02 18.99
N VAL A 670 -25.98 -6.23 19.41
CA VAL A 670 -26.35 -7.26 20.39
C VAL A 670 -26.59 -8.59 19.68
N TRP A 671 -26.08 -9.68 20.26
CA TRP A 671 -26.36 -11.04 19.82
C TRP A 671 -26.62 -11.96 21.03
N LYS A 672 -27.48 -12.97 20.84
CA LYS A 672 -27.81 -13.97 21.87
C LYS A 672 -26.96 -15.22 21.75
N THR A 673 -26.72 -15.64 20.52
CA THR A 673 -25.85 -16.76 20.16
C THR A 673 -24.64 -16.22 19.42
N PRO A 674 -23.44 -16.78 19.65
CA PRO A 674 -22.24 -16.33 18.95
C PRO A 674 -22.44 -16.41 17.44
N PRO A 675 -22.13 -15.34 16.68
CA PRO A 675 -22.20 -15.35 15.23
C PRO A 675 -21.26 -16.40 14.63
N VAL A 676 -21.67 -16.99 13.50
CA VAL A 676 -20.88 -17.99 12.76
C VAL A 676 -20.43 -17.39 11.43
N LEU A 677 -19.15 -17.59 11.10
CA LEU A 677 -18.52 -17.14 9.87
C LEU A 677 -18.08 -18.35 9.03
N GLN A 678 -18.37 -18.32 7.74
CA GLN A 678 -17.88 -19.28 6.75
C GLN A 678 -16.89 -18.56 5.82
N HIS A 679 -15.60 -18.80 6.02
CA HIS A 679 -14.53 -18.21 5.20
C HIS A 679 -13.89 -19.25 4.29
N GLY A 680 -14.24 -19.19 3.00
CA GLY A 680 -14.02 -20.29 2.07
C GLY A 680 -14.61 -21.56 2.67
N ASP A 681 -13.74 -22.54 2.95
CA ASP A 681 -14.12 -23.81 3.57
C ASP A 681 -14.09 -23.83 5.11
N LEU A 682 -13.44 -22.86 5.77
CA LEU A 682 -13.33 -22.85 7.24
C LEU A 682 -14.57 -22.21 7.86
N ARG A 683 -15.27 -22.93 8.74
CA ARG A 683 -16.36 -22.38 9.53
C ARG A 683 -15.93 -22.15 10.98
N PHE A 684 -16.06 -20.92 11.47
CA PHE A 684 -15.61 -20.57 12.81
C PHE A 684 -16.49 -19.53 13.51
N ALA A 685 -16.29 -19.38 14.81
CA ALA A 685 -16.87 -18.33 15.63
C ALA A 685 -15.78 -17.60 16.43
N LEU A 686 -16.13 -16.43 16.95
CA LEU A 686 -15.27 -15.59 17.78
C LEU A 686 -15.88 -15.44 19.18
N LEU A 687 -15.07 -15.53 20.23
CA LEU A 687 -15.44 -15.14 21.59
C LEU A 687 -14.34 -14.26 22.20
N VAL A 688 -14.73 -13.40 23.14
CA VAL A 688 -13.82 -12.47 23.82
C VAL A 688 -13.74 -12.82 25.31
N CYS A 689 -12.61 -13.38 25.73
CA CYS A 689 -12.24 -13.60 27.13
C CYS A 689 -13.34 -14.28 27.96
N SER A 690 -13.95 -13.56 28.89
CA SER A 690 -15.01 -14.06 29.79
C SER A 690 -16.19 -14.70 29.07
N GLU A 691 -16.42 -14.41 27.79
CA GLU A 691 -17.50 -15.03 27.01
C GLU A 691 -17.32 -16.55 26.83
N LEU A 692 -16.09 -17.08 26.92
CA LEU A 692 -15.83 -18.52 26.89
C LEU A 692 -16.43 -19.24 28.10
N THR A 693 -16.58 -18.56 29.24
CA THR A 693 -17.14 -19.13 30.48
C THR A 693 -18.63 -19.49 30.31
N ASN A 694 -19.34 -18.83 29.40
CA ASN A 694 -20.76 -19.06 29.19
C ASN A 694 -21.00 -20.37 28.42
N ILE A 695 -21.46 -21.40 29.14
CA ILE A 695 -21.77 -22.71 28.56
C ILE A 695 -22.81 -22.64 27.43
N SER A 696 -23.74 -21.69 27.48
CA SER A 696 -24.76 -21.52 26.43
C SER A 696 -24.14 -21.11 25.09
N HIS A 697 -23.04 -20.35 25.12
CA HIS A 697 -22.30 -19.98 23.92
C HIS A 697 -21.66 -21.21 23.27
N ARG A 698 -20.97 -22.05 24.06
CA ARG A 698 -20.36 -23.29 23.57
C ARG A 698 -21.40 -24.28 23.07
N ALA A 699 -22.48 -24.48 23.83
CA ALA A 699 -23.59 -25.34 23.43
C ALA A 699 -24.23 -24.89 22.10
N ALA A 700 -24.42 -23.59 21.89
CA ALA A 700 -24.98 -23.06 20.65
C ALA A 700 -24.11 -23.33 19.40
N LEU A 701 -22.79 -23.54 19.60
CA LEU A 701 -21.80 -23.77 18.56
C LEU A 701 -21.46 -25.26 18.33
N ARG A 702 -21.89 -26.17 19.22
CA ARG A 702 -21.66 -27.62 19.09
C ARG A 702 -22.10 -28.12 17.70
N GLY A 703 -21.19 -28.77 16.99
CA GLY A 703 -21.48 -29.31 15.65
C GLY A 703 -21.64 -28.27 14.54
N LYS A 704 -21.58 -26.97 14.85
CA LYS A 704 -21.77 -25.87 13.88
C LYS A 704 -20.50 -25.19 13.41
N VAL A 705 -19.36 -25.42 14.06
CA VAL A 705 -18.07 -24.79 13.71
C VAL A 705 -16.95 -25.82 13.70
N ASP A 706 -15.94 -25.58 12.86
CA ASP A 706 -14.69 -26.35 12.85
C ASP A 706 -13.71 -25.80 13.90
N ALA A 707 -13.75 -24.48 14.11
CA ALA A 707 -12.84 -23.76 14.99
C ALA A 707 -13.56 -22.68 15.81
N LEU A 708 -13.07 -22.44 17.02
CA LEU A 708 -13.43 -21.31 17.87
C LEU A 708 -12.19 -20.48 18.17
N PHE A 709 -12.21 -19.21 17.81
CA PHE A 709 -11.15 -18.26 18.19
C PHE A 709 -11.56 -17.52 19.46
N VAL A 710 -10.68 -17.54 20.46
CA VAL A 710 -10.89 -16.87 21.75
C VAL A 710 -9.76 -15.87 21.96
N HIS A 711 -10.13 -14.58 21.99
CA HIS A 711 -9.21 -13.47 22.20
C HIS A 711 -9.25 -13.07 23.67
N GLU A 712 -8.12 -13.07 24.35
CA GLU A 712 -8.10 -12.96 25.80
C GLU A 712 -7.06 -11.95 26.28
N TRP A 713 -7.40 -11.26 27.35
CA TRP A 713 -6.46 -10.65 28.27
C TRP A 713 -6.81 -11.11 29.68
N ASN A 714 -6.42 -12.35 29.98
CA ASN A 714 -6.85 -13.02 31.20
C ASN A 714 -5.66 -13.55 32.03
N GLN A 715 -5.72 -13.28 33.33
CA GLN A 715 -4.72 -13.75 34.29
C GLN A 715 -5.05 -15.12 34.90
N ASP A 716 -6.33 -15.53 34.88
CA ASP A 716 -6.78 -16.82 35.42
C ASP A 716 -6.58 -17.94 34.39
N THR A 717 -5.32 -18.32 34.18
CA THR A 717 -4.95 -19.33 33.18
C THR A 717 -5.39 -20.75 33.56
N ASP A 718 -5.55 -21.06 34.84
CA ASP A 718 -5.92 -22.41 35.30
C ASP A 718 -7.39 -22.72 35.00
N THR A 719 -8.31 -21.79 35.32
CA THR A 719 -9.72 -21.95 34.97
C THR A 719 -9.89 -22.01 33.45
N PHE A 720 -9.21 -21.14 32.72
CA PHE A 720 -9.28 -21.12 31.25
C PHE A 720 -8.67 -22.37 30.62
N ASN A 721 -7.64 -22.97 31.22
CA ASN A 721 -7.14 -24.27 30.80
C ASN A 721 -8.25 -25.33 30.81
N ALA A 722 -9.00 -25.44 31.91
CA ALA A 722 -10.13 -26.37 32.01
C ALA A 722 -11.25 -26.04 31.01
N LEU A 723 -11.55 -24.75 30.80
CA LEU A 723 -12.55 -24.30 29.83
C LEU A 723 -12.17 -24.64 28.39
N VAL A 724 -10.91 -24.45 27.99
CA VAL A 724 -10.42 -24.78 26.64
C VAL A 724 -10.40 -26.29 26.41
N GLU A 725 -9.98 -27.07 27.41
CA GLU A 725 -10.02 -28.53 27.33
C GLU A 725 -11.45 -29.06 27.19
N SER A 726 -12.38 -28.50 27.96
CA SER A 726 -13.81 -28.84 27.88
C SER A 726 -14.40 -28.39 26.54
N ALA A 727 -14.12 -27.15 26.11
CA ALA A 727 -14.60 -26.57 24.85
C ALA A 727 -14.22 -27.42 23.62
N ALA A 728 -12.98 -27.93 23.60
CA ALA A 728 -12.52 -28.77 22.50
C ALA A 728 -13.36 -30.05 22.38
N LEU A 729 -13.80 -30.62 23.50
CA LEU A 729 -14.56 -31.88 23.55
C LEU A 729 -16.08 -31.68 23.45
N ASP A 730 -16.65 -30.70 24.15
CA ASP A 730 -18.09 -30.46 24.21
C ASP A 730 -18.64 -29.89 22.89
N MET A 731 -17.86 -29.07 22.18
CA MET A 731 -18.16 -28.59 20.84
C MET A 731 -17.66 -29.55 19.76
N HIS A 732 -16.67 -30.38 20.11
CA HIS A 732 -15.89 -31.22 19.19
C HIS A 732 -15.24 -30.38 18.06
N ALA A 733 -14.49 -29.35 18.43
CA ALA A 733 -13.90 -28.38 17.49
C ALA A 733 -12.47 -27.99 17.88
N TYR A 734 -11.71 -27.38 16.97
CA TYR A 734 -10.42 -26.76 17.29
C TYR A 734 -10.65 -25.48 18.12
N ILE A 735 -9.92 -25.31 19.23
CA ILE A 735 -9.99 -24.10 20.06
C ILE A 735 -8.67 -23.34 19.92
N ILE A 736 -8.74 -22.14 19.36
CA ILE A 736 -7.60 -21.24 19.16
C ILE A 736 -7.70 -20.15 20.21
N GLN A 737 -6.92 -20.29 21.28
CA GLN A 737 -6.84 -19.33 22.37
C GLN A 737 -5.63 -18.41 22.15
N CYS A 738 -5.85 -17.09 22.16
CA CYS A 738 -4.79 -16.10 22.05
C CYS A 738 -4.89 -15.11 23.21
N ASN A 739 -4.01 -15.28 24.20
CA ASN A 739 -3.97 -14.47 25.41
C ASN A 739 -2.79 -13.48 25.39
N ASP A 740 -2.88 -12.41 26.18
CA ASP A 740 -1.77 -11.44 26.31
C ASP A 740 -0.51 -12.14 26.86
N ARG A 741 0.65 -11.84 26.26
CA ARG A 741 1.94 -12.46 26.59
C ARG A 741 2.32 -12.31 28.06
N GLN A 742 1.85 -11.26 28.76
CA GLN A 742 2.12 -11.08 30.18
C GLN A 742 1.70 -12.31 31.00
N TYR A 743 0.57 -12.91 30.67
CA TYR A 743 0.05 -14.11 31.35
C TYR A 743 0.35 -15.38 30.55
N GLY A 744 0.40 -15.27 29.21
CA GLY A 744 0.70 -16.36 28.30
C GLY A 744 -0.45 -17.35 28.18
N ASP A 745 -0.14 -18.61 27.86
CA ASP A 745 -1.10 -19.71 27.69
C ASP A 745 -1.92 -19.68 26.38
N SER A 746 -1.44 -18.92 25.39
CA SER A 746 -1.98 -18.98 24.02
C SER A 746 -1.74 -20.37 23.41
N ARG A 747 -2.76 -20.98 22.79
CA ARG A 747 -2.68 -22.36 22.30
C ARG A 747 -3.65 -22.68 21.17
N ILE A 748 -3.37 -23.78 20.48
CA ILE A 748 -4.33 -24.44 19.58
C ILE A 748 -4.61 -25.83 20.15
N ARG A 749 -5.84 -26.04 20.62
CA ARG A 749 -6.34 -27.30 21.17
C ARG A 749 -7.21 -28.02 20.17
N ALA A 750 -7.07 -29.34 20.06
CA ALA A 750 -7.84 -30.20 19.17
C ALA A 750 -8.51 -31.35 19.94
N PRO A 751 -9.66 -31.88 19.46
CA PRO A 751 -10.37 -32.99 20.10
C PRO A 751 -9.71 -34.36 19.84
N PHE A 752 -8.38 -34.45 19.82
CA PHE A 752 -7.67 -35.70 19.54
C PHE A 752 -7.81 -36.73 20.67
N LYS A 753 -7.82 -38.01 20.29
CA LYS A 753 -7.87 -39.12 21.24
C LYS A 753 -6.61 -39.18 22.09
N GLU A 754 -5.45 -39.16 21.43
CA GLU A 754 -4.13 -39.22 22.05
C GLU A 754 -3.79 -37.90 22.75
N SER A 755 -3.44 -37.95 24.03
CA SER A 755 -3.24 -36.74 24.86
C SER A 755 -2.15 -35.81 24.33
N TRP A 756 -1.05 -36.37 23.82
CA TRP A 756 0.11 -35.62 23.31
C TRP A 756 -0.18 -34.87 22.00
N GLN A 757 -1.25 -35.22 21.28
CA GLN A 757 -1.65 -34.54 20.05
C GLN A 757 -2.63 -33.39 20.29
N ARG A 758 -3.26 -33.33 21.48
CA ARG A 758 -4.38 -32.42 21.73
C ARG A 758 -3.95 -30.95 21.75
N ASP A 759 -2.76 -30.63 22.24
CA ASP A 759 -2.18 -29.28 22.10
C ASP A 759 -1.27 -29.27 20.87
N LEU A 760 -1.79 -28.76 19.74
CA LEU A 760 -1.01 -28.60 18.51
C LEU A 760 0.13 -27.59 18.70
N LEU A 761 -0.14 -26.55 19.49
CA LEU A 761 0.86 -25.67 20.06
C LEU A 761 0.34 -25.13 21.39
N ARG A 762 1.26 -24.82 22.30
CA ARG A 762 0.99 -24.09 23.54
C ARG A 762 2.16 -23.16 23.84
N VAL A 763 1.87 -21.88 24.00
CA VAL A 763 2.84 -20.81 24.15
C VAL A 763 2.72 -20.24 25.55
N LYS A 764 3.82 -20.26 26.30
CA LYS A 764 3.90 -19.68 27.65
C LYS A 764 4.85 -18.49 27.63
N GLY A 765 4.40 -17.34 28.16
CA GLY A 765 5.21 -16.16 28.45
C GLY A 765 6.36 -15.82 27.47
N GLY A 766 7.43 -15.24 28.01
CA GLY A 766 8.63 -14.82 27.29
C GLY A 766 8.88 -13.30 27.37
N ILE A 767 10.06 -12.85 26.94
CA ILE A 767 10.47 -11.42 26.95
C ILE A 767 10.18 -10.74 25.61
N THR A 768 10.43 -11.46 24.51
CA THR A 768 10.25 -10.95 23.15
C THR A 768 8.83 -11.24 22.67
N ASP A 769 8.28 -10.36 21.82
CA ASP A 769 7.03 -10.62 21.12
C ASP A 769 7.31 -11.53 19.89
N TYR A 770 6.56 -12.61 19.71
CA TYR A 770 6.73 -13.57 18.60
C TYR A 770 5.40 -14.22 18.20
N CYS A 771 5.40 -14.99 17.11
CA CYS A 771 4.27 -15.83 16.70
C CYS A 771 4.70 -17.28 16.57
N VAL A 772 3.80 -18.21 16.89
CA VAL A 772 3.96 -19.64 16.64
C VAL A 772 2.82 -20.09 15.74
N VAL A 773 3.13 -20.93 14.78
CA VAL A 773 2.19 -21.38 13.77
C VAL A 773 1.80 -22.82 14.05
N GLY A 774 0.49 -23.10 14.07
CA GLY A 774 -0.05 -24.46 14.11
C GLY A 774 -0.99 -24.72 12.95
N GLU A 775 -1.08 -25.98 12.54
CA GLU A 775 -1.88 -26.40 11.40
C GLU A 775 -3.10 -27.22 11.89
N ILE A 776 -4.30 -26.85 11.46
CA ILE A 776 -5.54 -27.59 11.73
C ILE A 776 -6.01 -28.33 10.46
N ASP A 777 -6.52 -29.56 10.58
CA ASP A 777 -7.04 -30.37 9.47
C ASP A 777 -8.58 -30.45 9.56
N VAL A 778 -9.24 -29.49 8.89
CA VAL A 778 -10.69 -29.29 8.99
C VAL A 778 -11.45 -30.43 8.29
N GLN A 779 -10.95 -30.91 7.16
CA GLN A 779 -11.61 -32.00 6.43
C GLN A 779 -11.51 -33.32 7.19
N ALA A 780 -10.38 -33.60 7.86
CA ALA A 780 -10.27 -34.77 8.72
C ALA A 780 -11.26 -34.71 9.90
N LEU A 781 -11.43 -33.54 10.53
CA LEU A 781 -12.41 -33.34 11.60
C LEU A 781 -13.84 -33.58 11.09
N ARG A 782 -14.22 -32.98 9.95
CA ARG A 782 -15.56 -33.14 9.37
C ARG A 782 -15.85 -34.57 8.94
N ALA A 783 -14.90 -35.27 8.34
CA ALA A 783 -15.05 -36.67 7.94
C ALA A 783 -15.31 -37.58 9.16
N PHE A 784 -14.58 -37.35 10.25
CA PHE A 784 -14.80 -38.06 11.51
C PHE A 784 -16.21 -37.78 12.07
N GLN A 785 -16.61 -36.51 12.10
CA GLN A 785 -17.93 -36.07 12.60
C GLN A 785 -19.12 -36.51 11.72
N SER A 786 -18.89 -36.79 10.44
CA SER A 786 -19.93 -37.19 9.49
C SER A 786 -20.28 -38.68 9.55
N SER A 787 -19.48 -39.46 10.29
CA SER A 787 -19.70 -40.90 10.46
C SER A 787 -20.89 -41.17 11.38
N HIS A 788 -21.71 -42.17 11.04
CA HIS A 788 -22.86 -42.55 11.89
C HIS A 788 -22.40 -43.00 13.29
N ARG A 789 -21.28 -43.73 13.36
CA ARG A 789 -20.58 -44.05 14.62
C ARG A 789 -19.20 -43.41 14.58
N SER A 790 -18.78 -42.80 15.69
CA SER A 790 -17.44 -42.21 15.77
C SER A 790 -16.35 -43.26 15.56
N PRO A 791 -15.43 -43.07 14.60
CA PRO A 791 -14.30 -43.96 14.39
C PRO A 791 -13.40 -44.07 15.64
N ALA A 792 -12.54 -45.10 15.67
CA ALA A 792 -11.66 -45.33 16.81
C ALA A 792 -10.55 -44.27 16.96
N LYS A 793 -10.13 -43.63 15.87
CA LYS A 793 -9.04 -42.62 15.75
C LYS A 793 -9.34 -41.69 14.55
N PRO A 794 -8.71 -40.50 14.45
CA PRO A 794 -7.74 -39.92 15.38
C PRO A 794 -8.38 -39.08 16.50
N PHE A 795 -9.65 -38.70 16.38
CA PHE A 795 -10.35 -37.86 17.34
C PHE A 795 -11.03 -38.68 18.46
N LYS A 796 -11.38 -38.01 19.57
CA LYS A 796 -12.29 -38.57 20.57
C LYS A 796 -13.67 -38.80 19.95
N PRO A 797 -14.49 -39.73 20.49
CA PRO A 797 -15.88 -39.83 20.08
C PRO A 797 -16.61 -38.50 20.23
N VAL A 798 -17.53 -38.20 19.32
CA VAL A 798 -18.38 -37.02 19.44
C VAL A 798 -19.22 -37.08 20.73
N PRO A 799 -19.48 -35.94 21.39
CA PRO A 799 -20.22 -35.92 22.64
C PRO A 799 -21.68 -36.33 22.45
N ASP A 800 -22.35 -36.67 23.55
CA ASP A 800 -23.79 -36.97 23.54
C ASP A 800 -24.61 -35.80 22.98
N GLY A 801 -25.62 -36.12 22.16
CA GLY A 801 -26.43 -35.12 21.45
C GLY A 801 -25.66 -34.28 20.43
N PHE A 802 -24.51 -34.73 19.94
CA PHE A 802 -23.79 -34.05 18.86
C PHE A 802 -24.50 -34.25 17.51
N GLU A 803 -24.84 -33.14 16.87
CA GLU A 803 -25.37 -33.12 15.50
C GLU A 803 -24.49 -32.22 14.64
N ILE A 804 -23.87 -32.78 13.60
CA ILE A 804 -23.11 -31.98 12.63
C ILE A 804 -24.08 -31.16 11.78
N ASP A 805 -23.80 -29.86 11.66
CA ASP A 805 -24.55 -29.00 10.75
C ASP A 805 -24.46 -29.50 9.29
N PHE A 806 -25.59 -29.46 8.58
CA PHE A 806 -25.68 -29.99 7.21
C PHE A 806 -24.61 -29.41 6.28
N GLY A 807 -24.32 -28.11 6.38
CA GLY A 807 -23.33 -27.44 5.54
C GLY A 807 -21.88 -27.81 5.85
N ARG A 808 -21.62 -28.61 6.91
CA ARG A 808 -20.29 -29.13 7.26
C ARG A 808 -20.13 -30.62 6.96
N LYS A 809 -21.21 -31.32 6.61
CA LYS A 809 -21.20 -32.76 6.41
C LYS A 809 -20.42 -33.12 5.14
N VAL A 810 -19.54 -34.12 5.24
CA VAL A 810 -18.73 -34.63 4.13
C VAL A 810 -18.86 -36.15 4.06
N LEU A 811 -18.40 -36.76 2.97
CA LEU A 811 -18.32 -38.21 2.88
C LEU A 811 -17.32 -38.74 3.94
N PRO A 812 -17.73 -39.68 4.81
CA PRO A 812 -16.80 -40.31 5.76
C PRO A 812 -15.65 -40.99 5.02
N ALA A 813 -14.45 -40.99 5.60
CA ALA A 813 -13.38 -41.85 5.14
C ALA A 813 -13.81 -43.31 5.38
N GLY A 814 -13.78 -44.16 4.35
CA GLY A 814 -14.16 -45.56 4.46
C GLY A 814 -13.38 -46.27 5.57
N GLU A 815 -14.04 -47.13 6.34
CA GLU A 815 -13.39 -47.99 7.31
C GLU A 815 -12.48 -48.97 6.57
N GLY A 816 -11.17 -48.75 6.67
CA GLY A 816 -10.14 -49.72 6.30
C GLY A 816 -9.71 -50.52 7.52
#